data_AF-A0A257U9G4-F1
#
_entry.id   AF-A0A257U9G4-F1
#
_cell.length_a   1.000
_cell.length_b   1.000
_cell.length_c   1.000
_cell.angle_alpha   90.00
_cell.angle_beta   90.00
_cell.angle_gamma   90.00
#
_symmetry.space_group_name_H-M   'P 1'
#
loop_
_entity.id
_entity.type
_entity.pdbx_description
1 polymer ?
#
loop_
_entity_poly.entity_id
_entity_poly.type
_entity_poly.pdbx_seq_one_letter_code
_entity_poly.pdbx_strand_id
1 'polypeptide(L)'
;MLLTTVDRVPSGGPYLFPDERLVEEWRRKLPTTEGFQVGICWQGSVRQPVDRQRSIPLENFLALAEISGVELISLQKGGGPQIAAMGDGGGNGGPALASSLVPLYDDGGAHGGGGAGPPEESLACPVAAEGQKIWFLHGERDQSRGAFVDTAAIIMGLDLVITLDTSIAHLAGGLGMPVWVLLPHAADWRWLLDRDDSPWYPTVRLFRQSSPGDWQGVFRRVAEALRELVAVRTLTGSPAAARTLTRSVSEASRLPVLAYASGLCRPTSNPAYAQGSRVWNRRGIAAAERGRLEEAVSLFRRAVRFQPDSPEMRSNLGNALRNHGDLADAAEQLQQAIALKADYAEAHHNLGLVRARERRFEEAIACFEKALECKPDFAQCRNSLGVALADVRRFADAEASFRRAIEPWGGLPRPSATDGRPGKAAPQGPFVARAMNNLGNALSQQGKRAEAAKCFERATKIDSQFADAYNNLGNVLRELGRHAKAIAAFERALAIRPKFAEAHNNLGIAWSARRNYDQALACYAEALRLWPDYAAAHNNRGIALANRGDWADAIVNYRRALELKPDYAEAMNNLGIVLSQQGEYEEAIALYKRAIELKPDYAEAFSNMGITLTECRRIDEALEGYAQALEHKENYPDARMNRALSYLIRGDFERGWREYEWRWKCKDFNARKFGKPAWDGSPLHGRRIMFHAEQGFGDTFQFIRYARLVKERYDCTVILWCPKQLVPLVREIPYIDEVTIEGEPIPEIDVHLPLLSLPMVFGTTVETVPGEVPYLYAKPELIERWRKELSYIGALKIGIAWKGNPRYRGDRHRSIPLERFAPLADIPGVRLIGLQKGLGTEQIAQLNDRFSLTELPASRDEAAGSFMDTAAILKNIDLVISCDSSLTHLAGGLGVPVWLAQSLASDWRWLLNRDDSPWYPALRIFRQKTLGDWEEVFERMAGELRALV
;
A
#
# COMPACT_ATOMS: atom_id res chain seq x y z
N MET A 1 -28.14 36.44 51.36
CA MET A 1 -29.54 36.91 51.39
C MET A 1 -29.96 37.34 49.97
N LEU A 2 -29.95 36.42 48.99
CA LEU A 2 -30.33 36.69 47.58
C LEU A 2 -30.87 35.43 46.85
N LEU A 3 -31.49 34.51 47.60
CA LEU A 3 -32.24 33.39 47.03
C LEU A 3 -33.47 33.19 47.93
N THR A 4 -34.66 33.41 47.39
CA THR A 4 -35.92 33.12 48.08
C THR A 4 -36.63 31.97 47.37
N THR A 5 -36.90 30.90 48.10
CA THR A 5 -37.82 29.84 47.72
C THR A 5 -39.25 30.39 47.73
N VAL A 6 -39.94 30.32 46.59
CA VAL A 6 -41.39 30.57 46.53
C VAL A 6 -42.10 29.24 46.80
N ASP A 7 -42.78 29.17 47.94
CA ASP A 7 -43.69 28.07 48.28
C ASP A 7 -44.93 28.10 47.39
N ARG A 8 -45.02 27.12 46.48
CA ARG A 8 -46.22 26.45 45.92
C ARG A 8 -46.05 26.19 44.42
N VAL A 9 -45.56 24.99 44.10
CA VAL A 9 -45.72 24.33 42.78
C VAL A 9 -46.27 22.92 43.03
N PRO A 10 -47.35 22.49 42.37
CA PRO A 10 -47.64 21.06 42.28
C PRO A 10 -46.73 20.42 41.21
N SER A 11 -45.88 19.52 41.68
CA SER A 11 -45.07 18.50 40.99
C SER A 11 -44.02 18.96 39.98
N GLY A 12 -42.76 19.15 40.44
CA GLY A 12 -41.59 19.07 39.54
C GLY A 12 -40.26 19.77 39.89
N GLY A 13 -39.90 20.04 41.15
CA GLY A 13 -38.52 20.41 41.56
C GLY A 13 -38.15 21.92 41.52
N PRO A 14 -37.18 22.40 42.35
CA PRO A 14 -37.00 23.82 42.65
C PRO A 14 -36.18 24.54 41.56
N TYR A 15 -36.75 25.56 40.91
CA TYR A 15 -36.00 26.43 40.02
C TYR A 15 -35.40 27.61 40.80
N LEU A 16 -34.08 27.72 40.76
CA LEU A 16 -33.31 28.83 41.34
C LEU A 16 -33.62 30.12 40.57
N PHE A 17 -34.33 31.06 41.19
CA PHE A 17 -34.53 32.39 40.62
C PHE A 17 -33.51 33.38 41.20
N PRO A 18 -32.82 34.18 40.37
CA PRO A 18 -32.07 35.33 40.85
C PRO A 18 -33.00 36.36 41.50
N ASP A 19 -32.48 37.17 42.44
CA ASP A 19 -33.24 38.27 43.06
C ASP A 19 -33.82 39.20 41.98
N GLU A 20 -35.12 39.52 42.07
CA GLU A 20 -35.81 40.45 41.17
C GLU A 20 -35.10 41.80 41.07
N ARG A 21 -34.43 42.26 42.15
CA ARG A 21 -33.64 43.50 42.11
C ARG A 21 -32.45 43.40 41.16
N LEU A 22 -31.81 42.23 41.08
CA LEU A 22 -30.70 41.97 40.18
C LEU A 22 -31.18 41.83 38.73
N VAL A 23 -32.36 41.24 38.51
CA VAL A 23 -33.00 41.18 37.19
C VAL A 23 -33.29 42.59 36.68
N GLU A 24 -33.86 43.45 37.52
CA GLU A 24 -34.17 44.84 37.16
C GLU A 24 -32.91 45.69 36.96
N GLU A 25 -31.85 45.43 37.73
CA GLU A 25 -30.54 46.05 37.54
C GLU A 25 -29.96 45.74 36.15
N TRP A 26 -29.95 44.46 35.77
CA TRP A 26 -29.47 44.04 34.44
C TRP A 26 -30.38 44.52 33.32
N ARG A 27 -31.71 44.54 33.52
CA ARG A 27 -32.66 45.07 32.52
C ARG A 27 -32.39 46.53 32.19
N ARG A 28 -31.98 47.37 33.16
CA ARG A 28 -31.58 48.76 32.90
C ARG A 28 -30.26 48.90 32.14
N LYS A 29 -29.37 47.89 32.25
CA LYS A 29 -28.10 47.84 31.52
C LYS A 29 -28.25 47.29 30.09
N LEU A 30 -29.39 46.68 29.77
CA LEU A 30 -29.68 46.20 28.42
C LEU A 30 -30.13 47.35 27.49
N PRO A 31 -29.85 47.25 26.18
CA PRO A 31 -30.15 48.30 25.23
C PRO A 31 -31.65 48.30 24.87
N THR A 32 -32.33 49.41 25.13
CA THR A 32 -33.75 49.70 24.82
C THR A 32 -34.80 48.68 25.31
N THR A 33 -35.84 49.17 26.00
CA THR A 33 -36.95 48.31 26.46
C THR A 33 -38.03 48.07 25.40
N GLU A 34 -37.89 48.64 24.20
CA GLU A 34 -38.90 48.62 23.14
C GLU A 34 -38.64 47.57 22.04
N GLY A 35 -37.39 47.11 21.86
CA GLY A 35 -37.00 46.14 20.84
C GLY A 35 -37.19 44.67 21.24
N PHE A 36 -37.21 43.77 20.25
CA PHE A 36 -37.21 42.31 20.51
C PHE A 36 -35.79 41.82 20.82
N GLN A 37 -35.53 41.50 22.08
CA GLN A 37 -34.20 41.16 22.58
C GLN A 37 -33.96 39.65 22.60
N VAL A 38 -32.90 39.22 21.90
CA VAL A 38 -32.54 37.81 21.76
C VAL A 38 -31.14 37.54 22.31
N GLY A 39 -31.05 36.69 23.33
CA GLY A 39 -29.77 36.24 23.88
C GLY A 39 -29.13 35.17 23.00
N ILE A 40 -27.83 35.28 22.73
CA ILE A 40 -27.09 34.29 21.94
C ILE A 40 -25.85 33.78 22.66
N CYS A 41 -25.57 32.49 22.52
CA CYS A 41 -24.30 31.87 22.93
C CYS A 41 -23.87 30.84 21.88
N TRP A 42 -22.61 30.93 21.44
CA TRP A 42 -22.04 30.16 20.34
C TRP A 42 -20.64 29.62 20.69
N GLN A 43 -20.20 28.57 19.99
CA GLN A 43 -18.86 27.98 20.18
C GLN A 43 -17.99 28.31 18.96
N GLY A 44 -16.86 29.00 19.18
CA GLY A 44 -16.00 29.55 18.11
C GLY A 44 -14.63 28.90 17.93
N SER A 45 -14.24 27.89 18.73
CA SER A 45 -12.91 27.26 18.60
C SER A 45 -13.00 25.85 18.02
N VAL A 46 -12.39 25.63 16.85
CA VAL A 46 -12.19 24.31 16.24
C VAL A 46 -10.83 23.80 16.68
N ARG A 47 -10.77 22.87 17.64
CA ARG A 47 -9.50 22.21 18.02
C ARG A 47 -9.36 20.83 17.39
N GLN A 48 -10.46 20.16 17.03
CA GLN A 48 -10.46 18.87 16.35
C GLN A 48 -11.41 18.82 15.13
N PRO A 49 -11.22 17.88 14.17
CA PRO A 49 -12.07 17.75 12.99
C PRO A 49 -13.57 17.51 13.30
N VAL A 50 -13.86 16.85 14.43
CA VAL A 50 -15.23 16.61 14.93
C VAL A 50 -15.94 17.92 15.34
N ASP A 51 -15.19 18.95 15.75
CA ASP A 51 -15.75 20.22 16.21
C ASP A 51 -16.33 21.07 15.06
N ARG A 52 -15.98 20.79 13.80
CA ARG A 52 -16.52 21.52 12.64
C ARG A 52 -18.03 21.33 12.47
N GLN A 53 -18.59 20.21 12.92
CA GLN A 53 -20.04 19.98 12.90
C GLN A 53 -20.77 20.72 14.01
N ARG A 54 -20.06 21.18 15.06
CA ARG A 54 -20.62 21.81 16.26
C ARG A 54 -20.34 23.32 16.35
N SER A 55 -19.32 23.80 15.65
CA SER A 55 -18.93 25.22 15.61
C SER A 55 -19.84 26.00 14.66
N ILE A 56 -20.47 27.07 15.18
CA ILE A 56 -21.27 28.02 14.39
C ILE A 56 -20.52 29.36 14.38
N PRO A 57 -20.09 29.87 13.20
CA PRO A 57 -19.50 31.20 13.10
C PRO A 57 -20.46 32.28 13.58
N LEU A 58 -19.93 33.30 14.28
CA LEU A 58 -20.69 34.48 14.76
C LEU A 58 -21.43 35.21 13.61
N GLU A 59 -20.88 35.11 12.40
CA GLU A 59 -21.39 35.65 11.14
C GLU A 59 -22.84 35.22 10.85
N ASN A 60 -23.20 33.99 11.22
CA ASN A 60 -24.55 33.46 11.01
C ASN A 60 -25.57 34.14 11.94
N PHE A 61 -25.15 34.49 13.15
CA PHE A 61 -25.98 35.25 14.09
C PHE A 61 -26.09 36.72 13.65
N LEU A 62 -25.03 37.32 13.11
CA LEU A 62 -25.10 38.66 12.51
C LEU A 62 -26.12 38.72 11.36
N ALA A 63 -26.11 37.74 10.46
CA ALA A 63 -27.10 37.62 9.40
C ALA A 63 -28.53 37.44 9.94
N LEU A 64 -28.69 36.70 11.05
CA LEU A 64 -29.99 36.52 11.70
C LEU A 64 -30.55 37.85 12.24
N ALA A 65 -29.73 38.71 12.86
CA ALA A 65 -30.15 40.04 13.32
C ALA A 65 -30.54 40.99 12.18
N GLU A 66 -29.80 40.93 11.06
CA GLU A 66 -30.12 41.72 9.88
C GLU A 66 -31.48 41.33 9.29
N ILE A 67 -31.74 40.03 9.18
CA ILE A 67 -32.93 39.48 8.52
C ILE A 67 -34.19 39.61 9.38
N SER A 68 -34.07 39.47 10.70
CA SER A 68 -35.22 39.42 11.61
C SER A 68 -35.47 40.72 12.36
N GLY A 69 -34.58 41.72 12.26
CA GLY A 69 -34.77 43.02 12.91
C GLY A 69 -34.66 43.00 14.44
N VAL A 70 -34.13 41.93 15.01
CA VAL A 70 -33.96 41.75 16.47
C VAL A 70 -32.64 42.36 16.97
N GLU A 71 -32.60 42.68 18.25
CA GLU A 71 -31.36 43.04 18.94
C GLU A 71 -30.75 41.78 19.56
N LEU A 72 -29.50 41.47 19.23
CA LEU A 72 -28.81 40.31 19.78
C LEU A 72 -27.97 40.71 20.98
N ILE A 73 -28.06 39.94 22.06
CA ILE A 73 -27.29 40.15 23.28
C ILE A 73 -26.40 38.92 23.50
N SER A 74 -25.08 39.14 23.53
CA SER A 74 -24.12 38.06 23.72
C SER A 74 -24.14 37.56 25.17
N LEU A 75 -24.44 36.27 25.34
CA LEU A 75 -24.35 35.54 26.61
C LEU A 75 -23.00 34.80 26.77
N GLN A 76 -22.06 34.95 25.83
CA GLN A 76 -20.75 34.32 25.87
C GLN A 76 -19.85 34.89 27.00
N LYS A 77 -19.12 34.03 27.72
CA LYS A 77 -18.17 34.43 28.79
C LYS A 77 -16.72 34.20 28.33
N GLY A 78 -15.95 35.29 28.20
CA GLY A 78 -14.52 35.27 27.83
C GLY A 78 -14.24 35.18 26.33
N GLY A 79 -13.51 36.18 25.81
CA GLY A 79 -13.00 36.24 24.43
C GLY A 79 -13.89 37.04 23.46
N GLY A 80 -13.64 38.35 23.34
CA GLY A 80 -13.99 39.08 22.12
C GLY A 80 -13.17 38.56 20.94
N PRO A 81 -13.61 38.75 19.69
CA PRO A 81 -12.84 38.32 18.52
C PRO A 81 -11.49 39.07 18.48
N GLN A 82 -10.38 38.34 18.53
CA GLN A 82 -9.10 38.86 18.04
C GLN A 82 -9.23 39.02 16.52
N ILE A 83 -9.58 40.22 16.07
CA ILE A 83 -9.52 40.57 14.64
C ILE A 83 -8.03 40.73 14.31
N ALA A 84 -7.42 39.69 13.73
CA ALA A 84 -6.09 39.77 13.16
C ALA A 84 -6.13 40.73 11.96
N ALA A 85 -5.46 41.88 12.08
CA ALA A 85 -5.22 42.78 10.97
C ALA A 85 -4.32 42.08 9.94
N MET A 86 -4.89 41.62 8.82
CA MET A 86 -4.10 41.27 7.63
C MET A 86 -3.74 42.56 6.90
N GLY A 87 -2.58 43.11 7.23
CA GLY A 87 -1.90 44.13 6.43
C GLY A 87 -1.28 43.52 5.18
N ASP A 88 -1.38 44.27 4.08
CA ASP A 88 -0.75 44.02 2.78
C ASP A 88 0.76 43.73 2.91
N GLY A 89 1.23 42.74 2.16
CA GLY A 89 2.65 42.40 2.04
C GLY A 89 3.09 42.20 0.60
N GLY A 90 3.43 43.29 -0.09
CA GLY A 90 4.36 43.34 -1.22
C GLY A 90 5.51 44.28 -0.86
N GLY A 91 6.74 43.77 -0.80
CA GLY A 91 7.84 44.33 -0.01
C GLY A 91 8.63 45.52 -0.58
N ASN A 92 9.46 46.15 0.28
CA ASN A 92 10.93 46.13 0.21
C ASN A 92 11.57 46.93 1.38
N GLY A 93 12.63 46.39 2.00
CA GLY A 93 13.58 47.14 2.87
C GLY A 93 13.61 46.72 4.35
N GLY A 94 14.61 45.92 4.77
CA GLY A 94 14.90 45.61 6.19
C GLY A 94 15.73 46.70 6.90
N PRO A 95 16.30 46.47 8.12
CA PRO A 95 16.34 45.22 8.89
C PRO A 95 16.01 45.33 10.41
N ALA A 96 15.91 44.15 11.03
CA ALA A 96 16.44 43.78 12.36
C ALA A 96 15.52 43.75 13.62
N LEU A 97 15.42 42.51 14.14
CA LEU A 97 15.54 42.03 15.53
C LEU A 97 14.28 41.67 16.34
N ALA A 98 14.13 40.32 16.46
CA ALA A 98 13.94 39.54 17.69
C ALA A 98 12.65 39.76 18.52
N SER A 99 12.00 38.78 19.15
CA SER A 99 12.15 37.33 19.33
C SER A 99 11.06 36.91 20.33
N SER A 100 10.66 35.61 20.34
CA SER A 100 10.18 34.87 21.55
C SER A 100 8.74 35.21 22.02
N LEU A 101 7.83 34.32 22.46
CA LEU A 101 7.77 32.90 22.86
C LEU A 101 6.28 32.45 22.75
N VAL A 102 5.97 31.30 22.15
CA VAL A 102 5.58 29.99 22.76
C VAL A 102 4.19 29.94 23.45
N PRO A 103 3.34 28.92 23.16
CA PRO A 103 1.97 28.84 23.64
C PRO A 103 1.88 28.23 25.04
N LEU A 104 1.00 28.77 25.90
CA LEU A 104 0.69 28.22 27.21
C LEU A 104 -0.79 27.85 27.29
N TYR A 105 -1.03 26.54 27.41
CA TYR A 105 -2.12 25.96 28.19
C TYR A 105 -1.48 24.87 29.03
N ASP A 106 -1.44 25.04 30.34
CA ASP A 106 -1.42 23.93 31.29
C ASP A 106 -2.09 24.35 32.61
N ASP A 107 -2.60 23.33 33.30
CA ASP A 107 -3.58 23.32 34.38
C ASP A 107 -3.15 23.98 35.71
N GLY A 108 -4.15 24.49 36.44
CA GLY A 108 -4.32 24.40 37.90
C GLY A 108 -3.31 25.07 38.84
N GLY A 109 -3.79 25.96 39.72
CA GLY A 109 -3.09 26.31 40.97
C GLY A 109 -3.39 27.70 41.54
N ALA A 110 -3.52 27.79 42.87
CA ALA A 110 -4.03 28.92 43.64
C ALA A 110 -2.95 29.90 44.19
N HIS A 111 -3.43 30.97 44.85
CA HIS A 111 -2.74 32.07 45.59
C HIS A 111 -2.22 33.24 44.71
N GLY A 112 -2.33 34.53 45.03
CA GLY A 112 -2.84 35.27 46.19
C GLY A 112 -2.08 36.62 46.33
N GLY A 113 -2.81 37.74 46.43
CA GLY A 113 -2.32 39.09 46.81
C GLY A 113 -1.99 40.03 45.62
N GLY A 114 -2.35 41.31 45.57
CA GLY A 114 -3.03 42.22 46.50
C GLY A 114 -2.54 43.67 46.29
N GLY A 115 -3.46 44.61 45.99
CA GLY A 115 -3.29 46.08 46.02
C GLY A 115 -2.84 46.72 44.69
N ALA A 116 -3.38 47.83 44.19
CA ALA A 116 -4.37 48.82 44.64
C ALA A 116 -4.93 49.56 43.40
N GLY A 117 -6.18 50.05 43.43
CA GLY A 117 -6.75 50.97 42.42
C GLY A 117 -7.04 52.36 43.01
N PRO A 118 -7.85 53.21 42.36
CA PRO A 118 -7.87 53.64 40.96
C PRO A 118 -7.75 55.22 40.92
N PRO A 119 -8.00 55.99 39.82
CA PRO A 119 -9.28 56.06 39.09
C PRO A 119 -9.19 56.28 37.56
N GLU A 120 -10.35 56.06 36.92
CA GLU A 120 -10.79 56.65 35.64
C GLU A 120 -10.06 56.25 34.35
N GLU A 121 -10.48 55.12 33.76
CA GLU A 121 -10.44 54.94 32.32
C GLU A 121 -11.84 54.82 31.75
N SER A 122 -12.18 55.79 30.91
CA SER A 122 -13.36 55.86 30.08
C SER A 122 -13.65 54.54 29.36
N LEU A 123 -14.92 54.16 29.33
CA LEU A 123 -15.49 53.13 28.46
C LEU A 123 -15.27 53.50 26.99
N ALA A 124 -14.08 53.19 26.46
CA ALA A 124 -13.81 53.25 25.04
C ALA A 124 -14.29 51.94 24.40
N CYS A 125 -15.48 52.02 23.81
CA CYS A 125 -16.04 51.01 22.91
C CYS A 125 -15.07 50.78 21.73
N PRO A 126 -14.58 49.57 21.46
CA PRO A 126 -13.82 49.30 20.25
C PRO A 126 -14.80 49.33 19.06
N VAL A 127 -14.87 50.49 18.41
CA VAL A 127 -15.36 50.74 17.04
C VAL A 127 -16.62 49.95 16.65
N ALA A 128 -17.77 50.42 17.11
CA ALA A 128 -19.03 50.13 16.43
C ALA A 128 -19.00 50.84 15.06
N ALA A 129 -18.87 50.07 13.98
CA ALA A 129 -19.24 50.56 12.66
C ALA A 129 -20.74 50.84 12.67
N GLU A 130 -21.17 51.99 12.14
CA GLU A 130 -22.59 52.38 12.05
C GLU A 130 -23.45 51.21 11.55
N GLY A 131 -24.33 50.70 12.42
CA GLY A 131 -25.31 49.64 12.11
C GLY A 131 -25.16 48.28 12.80
N GLN A 132 -24.21 48.08 13.72
CA GLN A 132 -24.02 46.77 14.39
C GLN A 132 -25.12 46.47 15.45
N LYS A 133 -25.74 45.27 15.35
CA LYS A 133 -26.92 44.82 16.15
C LYS A 133 -26.61 43.81 17.27
N ILE A 134 -25.33 43.54 17.61
CA ILE A 134 -24.95 42.61 18.68
C ILE A 134 -24.31 43.37 19.85
N TRP A 135 -24.90 43.21 21.04
CA TRP A 135 -24.46 43.83 22.28
C TRP A 135 -23.63 42.85 23.11
N PHE A 136 -22.39 43.22 23.39
CA PHE A 136 -21.48 42.43 24.22
C PHE A 136 -21.44 42.99 25.64
N LEU A 137 -21.77 42.15 26.62
CA LEU A 137 -21.74 42.50 28.03
C LEU A 137 -20.33 42.22 28.59
N HIS A 138 -19.44 43.22 28.54
CA HIS A 138 -18.06 43.09 29.02
C HIS A 138 -17.90 43.57 30.48
N GLY A 139 -17.03 42.89 31.24
CA GLY A 139 -16.33 43.48 32.39
C GLY A 139 -16.97 43.41 33.79
N GLU A 140 -18.28 43.19 33.96
CA GLU A 140 -18.92 43.20 35.29
C GLU A 140 -19.64 41.89 35.69
N ARG A 141 -19.78 40.95 34.75
CA ARG A 141 -20.61 39.75 34.90
C ARG A 141 -19.91 38.61 35.68
N ASP A 142 -20.59 38.08 36.69
CA ASP A 142 -20.20 36.93 37.53
C ASP A 142 -18.88 37.12 38.34
N GLN A 143 -18.44 38.35 38.62
CA GLN A 143 -17.15 38.59 39.30
C GLN A 143 -17.17 38.37 40.83
N SER A 144 -18.34 38.47 41.48
CA SER A 144 -18.42 38.50 42.94
C SER A 144 -19.58 37.71 43.58
N ARG A 145 -20.46 37.06 42.81
CA ARG A 145 -21.72 36.45 43.31
C ARG A 145 -22.00 34.99 42.90
N GLY A 146 -21.00 34.26 42.41
CA GLY A 146 -21.12 32.85 42.00
C GLY A 146 -21.32 32.69 40.49
N ALA A 147 -20.95 31.52 39.95
CA ALA A 147 -21.03 31.27 38.50
C ALA A 147 -22.50 31.23 38.02
N PHE A 148 -22.82 31.99 36.97
CA PHE A 148 -24.11 32.06 36.27
C PHE A 148 -25.25 32.86 36.90
N VAL A 149 -25.09 33.46 38.08
CA VAL A 149 -26.19 34.23 38.71
C VAL A 149 -26.55 35.48 37.90
N ASP A 150 -25.55 36.25 37.45
CA ASP A 150 -25.78 37.41 36.58
C ASP A 150 -26.29 36.97 35.21
N THR A 151 -25.79 35.82 34.72
CA THR A 151 -26.27 35.22 33.47
C THR A 151 -27.75 34.87 33.53
N ALA A 152 -28.21 34.28 34.63
CA ALA A 152 -29.62 33.97 34.87
C ALA A 152 -30.47 35.23 34.93
N ALA A 153 -30.00 36.27 35.62
CA ALA A 153 -30.69 37.55 35.73
C ALA A 153 -30.84 38.24 34.36
N ILE A 154 -29.78 38.24 33.55
CA ILE A 154 -29.81 38.73 32.17
C ILE A 154 -30.82 37.92 31.35
N ILE A 155 -30.77 36.58 31.40
CA ILE A 155 -31.68 35.70 30.66
C ILE A 155 -33.15 36.00 30.97
N MET A 156 -33.50 36.27 32.22
CA MET A 156 -34.87 36.62 32.62
C MET A 156 -35.34 37.97 32.07
N GLY A 157 -34.43 38.85 31.70
CA GLY A 157 -34.72 40.12 31.04
C GLY A 157 -34.97 40.01 29.53
N LEU A 158 -34.60 38.88 28.91
CA LEU A 158 -34.69 38.66 27.46
C LEU A 158 -36.04 38.08 27.03
N ASP A 159 -36.32 38.19 25.74
CA ASP A 159 -37.55 37.65 25.15
C ASP A 159 -37.38 36.24 24.59
N LEU A 160 -36.16 35.92 24.15
CA LEU A 160 -35.78 34.62 23.61
C LEU A 160 -34.29 34.39 23.82
N VAL A 161 -33.90 33.14 24.06
CA VAL A 161 -32.50 32.69 24.00
C VAL A 161 -32.32 31.75 22.81
N ILE A 162 -31.38 32.02 21.92
CA ILE A 162 -30.99 31.12 20.83
C ILE A 162 -29.56 30.64 21.07
N THR A 163 -29.37 29.34 21.26
CA THR A 163 -28.06 28.79 21.61
C THR A 163 -27.85 27.37 21.10
N LEU A 164 -26.62 26.87 21.17
CA LEU A 164 -26.26 25.47 20.96
C LEU A 164 -26.59 24.64 22.23
N ASP A 165 -26.34 23.32 22.19
CA ASP A 165 -26.36 22.43 23.36
C ASP A 165 -25.26 22.81 24.37
N THR A 166 -25.52 23.85 25.15
CA THR A 166 -24.60 24.45 26.13
C THR A 166 -25.28 24.60 27.49
N SER A 167 -24.51 24.94 28.52
CA SER A 167 -25.06 25.26 29.84
C SER A 167 -26.09 26.41 29.80
N ILE A 168 -26.01 27.33 28.82
CA ILE A 168 -26.98 28.41 28.63
C ILE A 168 -28.36 27.86 28.21
N ALA A 169 -28.42 26.82 27.38
CA ALA A 169 -29.67 26.18 26.97
C ALA A 169 -30.42 25.61 28.18
N HIS A 170 -29.68 24.92 29.05
CA HIS A 170 -30.21 24.29 30.25
C HIS A 170 -30.57 25.31 31.33
N LEU A 171 -29.75 26.36 31.52
CA LEU A 171 -30.04 27.44 32.46
C LEU A 171 -31.32 28.18 32.05
N ALA A 172 -31.44 28.58 30.78
CA ALA A 172 -32.62 29.30 30.30
C ALA A 172 -33.88 28.41 30.30
N GLY A 173 -33.75 27.13 29.92
CA GLY A 173 -34.84 26.16 30.00
C GLY A 173 -35.30 25.90 31.44
N GLY A 174 -34.35 25.82 32.38
CA GLY A 174 -34.65 25.70 33.81
C GLY A 174 -35.31 26.96 34.40
N LEU A 175 -34.97 28.15 33.91
CA LEU A 175 -35.64 29.39 34.31
C LEU A 175 -37.05 29.55 33.70
N GLY A 176 -37.50 28.62 32.85
CA GLY A 176 -38.78 28.69 32.14
C GLY A 176 -38.82 29.78 31.08
N MET A 177 -37.66 30.21 30.57
CA MET A 177 -37.59 31.20 29.49
C MET A 177 -37.78 30.54 28.12
N PRO A 178 -38.29 31.26 27.10
CA PRO A 178 -38.29 30.78 25.72
C PRO A 178 -36.85 30.51 25.23
N VAL A 179 -36.57 29.29 24.75
CA VAL A 179 -35.24 28.91 24.27
C VAL A 179 -35.33 28.16 22.95
N TRP A 180 -34.53 28.54 21.96
CA TRP A 180 -34.33 27.77 20.74
C TRP A 180 -32.93 27.16 20.73
N VAL A 181 -32.86 25.83 20.64
CA VAL A 181 -31.60 25.08 20.64
C VAL A 181 -31.25 24.64 19.23
N LEU A 182 -30.08 25.06 18.75
CA LEU A 182 -29.53 24.71 17.45
C LEU A 182 -28.71 23.43 17.60
N LEU A 183 -29.10 22.38 16.88
CA LEU A 183 -28.55 21.03 17.05
C LEU A 183 -27.82 20.53 15.80
N PRO A 184 -26.65 19.89 15.94
CA PRO A 184 -26.00 19.21 14.82
C PRO A 184 -26.83 18.00 14.37
N HIS A 185 -26.50 17.44 13.21
CA HIS A 185 -27.23 16.29 12.66
C HIS A 185 -27.23 15.09 13.63
N ALA A 186 -26.05 14.76 14.19
CA ALA A 186 -25.89 13.80 15.27
C ALA A 186 -25.85 14.52 16.63
N ALA A 187 -27.02 14.93 17.12
CA ALA A 187 -27.15 15.61 18.41
C ALA A 187 -27.06 14.63 19.59
N ASP A 188 -26.85 15.18 20.79
CA ASP A 188 -26.91 14.41 22.03
C ASP A 188 -28.29 13.76 22.22
N TRP A 189 -28.28 12.55 22.79
CA TRP A 189 -29.46 11.73 23.02
C TRP A 189 -30.57 12.45 23.80
N ARG A 190 -30.21 13.43 24.66
CA ARG A 190 -31.14 14.23 25.47
C ARG A 190 -32.16 15.01 24.62
N TRP A 191 -31.83 15.30 23.36
CA TRP A 191 -32.65 16.08 22.45
C TRP A 191 -33.52 15.25 21.50
N LEU A 192 -33.41 13.92 21.54
CA LEU A 192 -34.13 12.96 20.70
C LEU A 192 -33.99 13.29 19.18
N LEU A 193 -34.58 12.50 18.28
CA LEU A 193 -34.34 12.63 16.83
C LEU A 193 -35.55 13.19 16.06
N ASP A 194 -36.75 12.68 16.34
CA ASP A 194 -37.96 12.93 15.53
C ASP A 194 -38.94 13.92 16.18
N ARG A 195 -38.40 15.02 16.73
CA ARG A 195 -39.20 16.07 17.38
C ARG A 195 -38.48 17.40 17.41
N ASP A 196 -39.28 18.47 17.46
CA ASP A 196 -38.86 19.87 17.57
C ASP A 196 -39.12 20.46 18.97
N ASP A 197 -39.55 19.64 19.94
CA ASP A 197 -39.76 19.99 21.34
C ASP A 197 -38.77 19.27 22.29
N SER A 198 -38.61 19.78 23.52
CA SER A 198 -37.80 19.12 24.56
C SER A 198 -38.70 18.42 25.60
N PRO A 199 -38.45 17.14 25.94
CA PRO A 199 -39.16 16.47 27.02
C PRO A 199 -38.75 16.99 28.41
N TRP A 200 -37.61 17.69 28.50
CA TRP A 200 -37.03 18.17 29.77
C TRP A 200 -37.44 19.61 30.09
N TYR A 201 -37.61 20.44 29.05
CA TYR A 201 -37.88 21.88 29.19
C TYR A 201 -39.06 22.29 28.30
N PRO A 202 -40.24 22.53 28.87
CA PRO A 202 -41.46 22.83 28.10
C PRO A 202 -41.38 24.08 27.21
N THR A 203 -40.41 24.96 27.45
CA THR A 203 -40.20 26.23 26.73
C THR A 203 -39.12 26.15 25.64
N VAL A 204 -38.50 24.98 25.45
CA VAL A 204 -37.45 24.76 24.44
C VAL A 204 -38.03 24.27 23.12
N ARG A 205 -37.62 24.91 22.02
CA ARG A 205 -37.82 24.46 20.62
C ARG A 205 -36.49 24.07 19.98
N LEU A 206 -36.47 23.00 19.19
CA LEU A 206 -35.26 22.44 18.61
C LEU A 206 -35.18 22.70 17.11
N PHE A 207 -34.00 23.13 16.65
CA PHE A 207 -33.69 23.30 15.23
C PHE A 207 -32.47 22.46 14.86
N ARG A 208 -32.70 21.36 14.14
CA ARG A 208 -31.66 20.36 13.82
C ARG A 208 -31.19 20.46 12.37
N GLN A 209 -29.91 20.21 12.13
CA GLN A 209 -29.41 20.04 10.77
C GLN A 209 -30.10 18.86 10.06
N SER A 210 -30.58 19.10 8.84
CA SER A 210 -31.19 18.05 8.01
C SER A 210 -30.15 17.06 7.47
N SER A 211 -28.90 17.51 7.32
CA SER A 211 -27.72 16.69 6.99
C SER A 211 -26.47 17.25 7.71
N PRO A 212 -25.43 16.44 7.95
CA PRO A 212 -24.22 16.92 8.65
C PRO A 212 -23.63 18.18 8.01
N GLY A 213 -23.55 19.27 8.77
CA GLY A 213 -23.00 20.56 8.31
C GLY A 213 -24.02 21.55 7.74
N ASP A 214 -25.31 21.20 7.63
CA ASP A 214 -26.37 22.10 7.14
C ASP A 214 -26.80 23.15 8.19
N TRP A 215 -25.87 24.02 8.59
CA TRP A 215 -26.19 25.15 9.46
C TRP A 215 -26.97 26.24 8.72
N GLN A 216 -26.78 26.41 7.41
CA GLN A 216 -27.52 27.41 6.63
C GLN A 216 -29.02 27.10 6.59
N GLY A 217 -29.41 25.83 6.40
CA GLY A 217 -30.81 25.41 6.47
C GLY A 217 -31.43 25.63 7.85
N VAL A 218 -30.67 25.37 8.92
CA VAL A 218 -31.07 25.67 10.30
C VAL A 218 -31.33 27.17 10.48
N PHE A 219 -30.37 28.04 10.14
CA PHE A 219 -30.51 29.48 10.29
C PHE A 219 -31.63 30.08 9.44
N ARG A 220 -31.92 29.52 8.26
CA ARG A 220 -33.05 29.93 7.43
C ARG A 220 -34.39 29.70 8.16
N ARG A 221 -34.58 28.51 8.73
CA ARG A 221 -35.80 28.17 9.50
C ARG A 221 -35.90 28.97 10.80
N VAL A 222 -34.78 29.21 11.47
CA VAL A 222 -34.72 30.09 12.65
C VAL A 222 -35.13 31.53 12.29
N ALA A 223 -34.61 32.08 11.19
CA ALA A 223 -34.95 33.43 10.74
C ALA A 223 -36.43 33.58 10.37
N GLU A 224 -37.02 32.56 9.74
CA GLU A 224 -38.44 32.50 9.42
C GLU A 224 -39.30 32.48 10.68
N ALA A 225 -39.04 31.53 11.60
CA ALA A 225 -39.72 31.45 12.88
C ALA A 225 -39.58 32.73 13.71
N LEU A 226 -38.41 33.38 13.67
CA LEU A 226 -38.14 34.60 14.43
C LEU A 226 -38.94 35.79 13.87
N ARG A 227 -39.09 35.89 12.54
CA ARG A 227 -39.94 36.92 11.92
C ARG A 227 -41.40 36.75 12.29
N GLU A 228 -41.90 35.51 12.33
CA GLU A 228 -43.26 35.22 12.80
C GLU A 228 -43.43 35.63 14.27
N LEU A 229 -42.48 35.26 15.13
CA LEU A 229 -42.54 35.58 16.57
C LEU A 229 -42.47 37.09 16.84
N VAL A 230 -41.60 37.81 16.12
CA VAL A 230 -41.51 39.28 16.18
C VAL A 230 -42.81 39.93 15.71
N ALA A 231 -43.37 39.48 14.59
CA ALA A 231 -44.64 40.01 14.07
C ALA A 231 -45.78 39.83 15.09
N VAL A 232 -45.84 38.67 15.76
CA VAL A 232 -46.87 38.42 16.79
C VAL A 232 -46.66 39.25 18.05
N ARG A 233 -45.42 39.49 18.49
CA ARG A 233 -45.15 40.41 19.62
C ARG A 233 -45.59 41.84 19.29
N THR A 234 -45.27 42.33 18.09
CA THR A 234 -45.65 43.68 17.65
C THR A 234 -47.17 43.85 17.63
N LEU A 235 -47.93 42.78 17.35
CA LEU A 235 -49.40 42.79 17.35
C LEU A 235 -50.03 42.66 18.75
N THR A 236 -49.38 41.99 19.71
CA THR A 236 -49.96 41.64 21.02
C THR A 236 -49.53 42.53 22.18
N GLY A 237 -48.43 43.29 22.03
CA GLY A 237 -48.00 44.32 22.98
C GLY A 237 -47.60 43.84 24.38
N SER A 238 -47.67 42.54 24.70
CA SER A 238 -47.38 41.98 26.03
C SER A 238 -46.37 40.83 25.97
N PRO A 239 -45.29 40.87 26.78
CA PRO A 239 -44.29 39.79 26.87
C PRO A 239 -44.89 38.43 27.30
N ALA A 240 -46.00 38.44 28.04
CA ALA A 240 -46.64 37.21 28.53
C ALA A 240 -47.39 36.44 27.43
N ALA A 241 -47.93 37.13 26.42
CA ALA A 241 -48.66 36.49 25.32
C ALA A 241 -47.72 35.76 24.34
N ALA A 242 -46.52 36.31 24.09
CA ALA A 242 -45.49 35.69 23.24
C ALA A 242 -44.96 34.35 23.79
N ARG A 243 -44.98 34.16 25.12
CA ARG A 243 -44.51 32.93 25.80
C ARG A 243 -45.38 31.70 25.56
N THR A 244 -46.64 31.88 25.12
CA THR A 244 -47.58 30.77 24.86
C THR A 244 -47.45 30.25 23.42
N LEU A 245 -46.85 31.03 22.51
CA LEU A 245 -46.76 30.74 21.07
C LEU A 245 -45.49 30.02 20.62
N THR A 246 -44.53 29.80 21.52
CA THR A 246 -43.31 29.03 21.22
C THR A 246 -43.57 27.55 20.95
N ARG A 247 -44.81 27.06 21.14
CA ARG A 247 -45.13 25.63 21.17
C ARG A 247 -45.95 25.07 19.98
N SER A 248 -46.53 25.87 19.08
CA SER A 248 -47.26 25.29 17.93
C SER A 248 -47.47 26.22 16.73
N VAL A 249 -46.85 25.88 15.59
CA VAL A 249 -47.31 26.28 14.24
C VAL A 249 -47.71 25.04 13.45
N SER A 250 -48.48 24.13 14.06
CA SER A 250 -49.06 22.97 13.36
C SER A 250 -50.60 22.92 13.37
N GLU A 251 -51.29 23.88 14.00
CA GLU A 251 -52.77 23.94 14.01
C GLU A 251 -53.37 25.22 13.38
N ALA A 252 -52.57 26.09 12.75
CA ALA A 252 -53.06 27.26 12.03
C ALA A 252 -53.47 26.98 10.56
N SER A 253 -53.65 25.72 10.20
CA SER A 253 -54.14 25.29 8.88
C SER A 253 -55.68 25.33 8.80
N ARG A 254 -56.31 26.49 9.03
CA ARG A 254 -57.75 26.73 8.77
C ARG A 254 -58.19 28.20 8.96
N LEU A 255 -57.68 29.13 8.15
CA LEU A 255 -58.39 30.39 7.84
C LEU A 255 -58.16 30.77 6.36
N PRO A 256 -59.15 31.33 5.65
CA PRO A 256 -59.08 31.54 4.20
C PRO A 256 -58.21 32.77 3.89
N VAL A 257 -57.14 32.56 3.13
CA VAL A 257 -56.37 33.67 2.53
C VAL A 257 -57.22 34.27 1.40
N LEU A 258 -58.02 35.28 1.74
CA LEU A 258 -58.62 36.19 0.78
C LEU A 258 -57.55 37.11 0.21
N ALA A 259 -57.33 36.95 -1.10
CA ALA A 259 -56.84 37.91 -2.08
C ALA A 259 -56.35 39.28 -1.58
N TYR A 260 -55.03 39.52 -1.68
CA TYR A 260 -54.44 40.75 -2.25
C TYR A 260 -52.93 40.56 -2.45
N ALA A 261 -52.54 39.94 -3.56
CA ALA A 261 -51.15 39.93 -4.05
C ALA A 261 -51.10 39.81 -5.58
N SER A 262 -51.91 40.61 -6.25
CA SER A 262 -51.73 40.90 -7.68
C SER A 262 -51.50 42.40 -7.82
N GLY A 263 -50.24 42.79 -7.93
CA GLY A 263 -49.84 44.17 -8.20
C GLY A 263 -48.89 44.70 -7.14
N LEU A 264 -47.59 44.46 -7.33
CA LEU A 264 -46.56 45.51 -7.39
C LEU A 264 -45.21 44.86 -7.72
N CYS A 265 -44.58 45.39 -8.76
CA CYS A 265 -43.20 45.16 -9.22
C CYS A 265 -42.87 43.79 -9.87
N ARG A 266 -43.26 43.64 -11.14
CA ARG A 266 -42.30 43.09 -12.12
C ARG A 266 -41.14 44.09 -12.24
N PRO A 267 -39.86 43.71 -12.08
CA PRO A 267 -38.77 44.59 -12.45
C PRO A 267 -38.70 44.62 -13.97
N THR A 268 -39.35 45.60 -14.58
CA THR A 268 -39.00 46.02 -15.94
C THR A 268 -37.55 46.49 -15.94
N SER A 269 -36.78 45.97 -16.89
CA SER A 269 -35.40 46.32 -17.24
C SER A 269 -35.11 47.83 -17.10
N ASN A 270 -34.54 48.23 -15.97
CA ASN A 270 -34.03 49.58 -15.76
C ASN A 270 -32.50 49.58 -16.05
N PRO A 271 -32.01 50.40 -17.00
CA PRO A 271 -30.60 50.42 -17.41
C PRO A 271 -29.59 50.64 -16.27
N ALA A 272 -29.98 51.32 -15.19
CA ALA A 272 -29.12 51.59 -14.04
C ALA A 272 -28.77 50.32 -13.21
N TYR A 273 -29.67 49.33 -13.15
CA TYR A 273 -29.45 48.08 -12.40
C TYR A 273 -28.57 47.07 -13.16
N ALA A 274 -28.61 47.08 -14.49
CA ALA A 274 -27.74 46.25 -15.33
C ALA A 274 -26.25 46.66 -15.24
N GLN A 275 -25.98 47.92 -14.89
CA GLN A 275 -24.62 48.41 -14.64
C GLN A 275 -24.08 47.87 -13.30
N GLY A 276 -24.91 47.85 -12.26
CA GLY A 276 -24.59 47.29 -10.94
C GLY A 276 -24.32 45.78 -10.95
N SER A 277 -25.18 44.97 -11.59
CA SER A 277 -25.00 43.51 -11.68
C SER A 277 -23.69 43.12 -12.36
N ARG A 278 -23.31 43.83 -13.45
CA ARG A 278 -22.04 43.63 -14.16
C ARG A 278 -20.82 43.97 -13.31
N VAL A 279 -20.90 45.02 -12.48
CA VAL A 279 -19.82 45.39 -11.55
C VAL A 279 -19.62 44.32 -10.49
N TRP A 280 -20.71 43.81 -9.89
CA TRP A 280 -20.64 42.72 -8.91
C TRP A 280 -20.09 41.43 -9.53
N ASN A 281 -20.54 41.06 -10.73
CA ASN A 281 -20.02 39.89 -11.44
C ASN A 281 -18.51 40.02 -11.74
N ARG A 282 -18.03 41.19 -12.20
CA ARG A 282 -16.59 41.41 -12.43
C ARG A 282 -15.78 41.35 -11.14
N ARG A 283 -16.27 41.95 -10.05
CA ARG A 283 -15.62 41.87 -8.74
C ARG A 283 -15.57 40.43 -8.22
N GLY A 284 -16.65 39.67 -8.41
CA GLY A 284 -16.72 38.25 -8.09
C GLY A 284 -15.69 37.42 -8.86
N ILE A 285 -15.56 37.64 -10.17
CA ILE A 285 -14.52 37.00 -11.01
C ILE A 285 -13.14 37.33 -10.46
N ALA A 286 -12.87 38.61 -10.18
CA ALA A 286 -11.57 39.03 -9.67
C ALA A 286 -11.27 38.52 -8.24
N ALA A 287 -12.29 38.30 -7.41
CA ALA A 287 -12.14 37.65 -6.10
C ALA A 287 -11.84 36.15 -6.26
N ALA A 288 -12.55 35.47 -7.17
CA ALA A 288 -12.32 34.07 -7.50
C ALA A 288 -10.92 33.81 -8.06
N GLU A 289 -10.43 34.67 -8.97
CA GLU A 289 -9.07 34.61 -9.52
C GLU A 289 -7.98 34.78 -8.45
N ARG A 290 -8.29 35.47 -7.34
CA ARG A 290 -7.39 35.64 -6.19
C ARG A 290 -7.59 34.56 -5.10
N GLY A 291 -8.44 33.56 -5.34
CA GLY A 291 -8.73 32.49 -4.38
C GLY A 291 -9.59 32.90 -3.19
N ARG A 292 -10.19 34.10 -3.19
CA ARG A 292 -11.08 34.58 -2.12
C ARG A 292 -12.50 34.08 -2.37
N LEU A 293 -12.71 32.79 -2.11
CA LEU A 293 -13.91 32.05 -2.50
C LEU A 293 -15.19 32.55 -1.83
N GLU A 294 -15.16 32.85 -0.53
CA GLU A 294 -16.31 33.38 0.22
C GLU A 294 -16.74 34.76 -0.31
N GLU A 295 -15.77 35.65 -0.54
CA GLU A 295 -16.00 36.97 -1.13
C GLU A 295 -16.59 36.82 -2.54
N ALA A 296 -16.04 35.92 -3.36
CA ALA A 296 -16.52 35.64 -4.70
C ALA A 296 -17.97 35.15 -4.70
N VAL A 297 -18.32 34.18 -3.84
CA VAL A 297 -19.70 33.68 -3.68
C VAL A 297 -20.65 34.81 -3.28
N SER A 298 -20.26 35.65 -2.31
CA SER A 298 -21.07 36.79 -1.88
C SER A 298 -21.33 37.79 -3.01
N LEU A 299 -20.29 38.15 -3.77
CA LEU A 299 -20.37 39.08 -4.90
C LEU A 299 -21.21 38.50 -6.05
N PHE A 300 -21.08 37.21 -6.36
CA PHE A 300 -21.89 36.54 -7.37
C PHE A 300 -23.36 36.40 -6.92
N ARG A 301 -23.64 36.09 -5.65
CA ARG A 301 -25.02 36.10 -5.11
C ARG A 301 -25.65 37.49 -5.24
N ARG A 302 -24.89 38.58 -5.04
CA ARG A 302 -25.37 39.95 -5.31
C ARG A 302 -25.66 40.16 -6.80
N ALA A 303 -24.76 39.73 -7.68
CA ALA A 303 -24.96 39.83 -9.13
C ALA A 303 -26.23 39.11 -9.61
N VAL A 304 -26.45 37.87 -9.16
CA VAL A 304 -27.65 37.07 -9.49
C VAL A 304 -28.93 37.69 -8.89
N ARG A 305 -28.88 38.27 -7.69
CA ARG A 305 -30.05 38.98 -7.11
C ARG A 305 -30.52 40.16 -7.96
N PHE A 306 -29.60 40.92 -8.56
CA PHE A 306 -29.95 42.06 -9.42
C PHE A 306 -30.34 41.64 -10.84
N GLN A 307 -29.86 40.49 -11.31
CA GLN A 307 -30.19 39.97 -12.64
C GLN A 307 -30.40 38.44 -12.58
N PRO A 308 -31.56 38.00 -12.03
CA PRO A 308 -31.84 36.58 -11.82
C PRO A 308 -32.01 35.80 -13.13
N ASP A 309 -32.27 36.46 -14.24
CA ASP A 309 -32.46 35.81 -15.55
C ASP A 309 -31.17 35.71 -16.36
N SER A 310 -30.01 35.98 -15.75
CA SER A 310 -28.70 35.84 -16.40
C SER A 310 -28.11 34.44 -16.22
N PRO A 311 -28.09 33.58 -17.27
CA PRO A 311 -27.49 32.26 -17.17
C PRO A 311 -25.98 32.32 -16.87
N GLU A 312 -25.27 33.34 -17.40
CA GLU A 312 -23.84 33.56 -17.14
C GLU A 312 -23.55 33.80 -15.66
N MET A 313 -24.30 34.70 -15.01
CA MET A 313 -24.07 35.04 -13.60
C MET A 313 -24.40 33.87 -12.68
N ARG A 314 -25.43 33.08 -13.03
CA ARG A 314 -25.76 31.83 -12.31
C ARG A 314 -24.69 30.76 -12.49
N SER A 315 -24.14 30.62 -13.70
CA SER A 315 -23.02 29.68 -13.95
C SER A 315 -21.75 30.10 -13.20
N ASN A 316 -21.44 31.40 -13.14
CA ASN A 316 -20.33 31.92 -12.34
C ASN A 316 -20.52 31.68 -10.84
N LEU A 317 -21.74 31.91 -10.33
CA LEU A 317 -22.09 31.59 -8.95
C LEU A 317 -21.96 30.09 -8.66
N GLY A 318 -22.50 29.24 -9.53
CA GLY A 318 -22.39 27.78 -9.39
C GLY A 318 -20.95 27.28 -9.41
N ASN A 319 -20.10 27.84 -10.27
CA ASN A 319 -18.67 27.53 -10.30
C ASN A 319 -17.95 27.97 -9.01
N ALA A 320 -18.26 29.15 -8.49
CA ALA A 320 -17.71 29.65 -7.23
C ALA A 320 -18.14 28.77 -6.03
N LEU A 321 -19.43 28.41 -5.96
CA LEU A 321 -19.99 27.51 -4.94
C LEU A 321 -19.35 26.12 -4.99
N ARG A 322 -19.16 25.56 -6.20
CA ARG A 322 -18.44 24.28 -6.37
C ARG A 322 -17.02 24.37 -5.79
N ASN A 323 -16.30 25.44 -6.09
CA ASN A 323 -14.94 25.64 -5.61
C ASN A 323 -14.88 25.89 -4.10
N HIS A 324 -15.91 26.54 -3.53
CA HIS A 324 -16.10 26.74 -2.10
C HIS A 324 -16.43 25.42 -1.35
N GLY A 325 -17.15 24.49 -2.00
CA GLY A 325 -17.53 23.19 -1.45
C GLY A 325 -19.04 22.96 -1.32
N ASP A 326 -19.85 23.99 -1.61
CA ASP A 326 -21.32 23.93 -1.55
C ASP A 326 -21.90 23.28 -2.80
N LEU A 327 -21.71 21.96 -2.94
CA LEU A 327 -22.06 21.22 -4.16
C LEU A 327 -23.56 21.24 -4.50
N ALA A 328 -24.44 21.21 -3.48
CA ALA A 328 -25.89 21.24 -3.66
C ALA A 328 -26.36 22.58 -4.26
N ASP A 329 -25.98 23.70 -3.63
CA ASP A 329 -26.27 25.05 -4.13
C ASP A 329 -25.62 25.27 -5.50
N ALA A 330 -24.40 24.76 -5.71
CA ALA A 330 -23.74 24.83 -7.00
C ALA A 330 -24.55 24.13 -8.11
N ALA A 331 -25.03 22.92 -7.84
CA ALA A 331 -25.87 22.17 -8.77
C ALA A 331 -27.18 22.90 -9.07
N GLU A 332 -27.84 23.45 -8.04
CA GLU A 332 -29.08 24.20 -8.20
C GLU A 332 -28.90 25.43 -9.10
N GLN A 333 -27.87 26.24 -8.84
CA GLN A 333 -27.59 27.42 -9.66
C GLN A 333 -27.24 27.06 -11.11
N LEU A 334 -26.54 25.96 -11.34
CA LEU A 334 -26.20 25.47 -12.68
C LEU A 334 -27.43 24.90 -13.41
N GLN A 335 -28.31 24.18 -12.72
CA GLN A 335 -29.59 23.72 -13.27
C GLN A 335 -30.49 24.90 -13.64
N GLN A 336 -30.55 25.94 -12.80
CA GLN A 336 -31.28 27.17 -13.10
C GLN A 336 -30.66 27.92 -14.30
N ALA A 337 -29.33 27.94 -14.44
CA ALA A 337 -28.68 28.50 -15.63
C ALA A 337 -29.04 27.73 -16.91
N ILE A 338 -29.10 26.40 -16.84
CA ILE A 338 -29.53 25.52 -17.95
C ILE A 338 -31.02 25.71 -18.26
N ALA A 339 -31.87 25.89 -17.25
CA ALA A 339 -33.30 26.16 -17.45
C ALA A 339 -33.54 27.50 -18.18
N LEU A 340 -32.72 28.52 -17.91
CA LEU A 340 -32.75 29.81 -18.61
C LEU A 340 -32.17 29.74 -20.02
N LYS A 341 -31.15 28.89 -20.23
CA LYS A 341 -30.51 28.67 -21.53
C LYS A 341 -30.10 27.21 -21.70
N ALA A 342 -30.96 26.43 -22.36
CA ALA A 342 -30.80 24.99 -22.49
C ALA A 342 -29.52 24.57 -23.24
N ASP A 343 -29.05 25.38 -24.19
CA ASP A 343 -27.84 25.17 -24.99
C ASP A 343 -26.57 25.79 -24.36
N TYR A 344 -26.59 26.10 -23.06
CA TYR A 344 -25.45 26.71 -22.39
C TYR A 344 -24.36 25.67 -21.99
N ALA A 345 -23.46 25.40 -22.93
CA ALA A 345 -22.40 24.40 -22.80
C ALA A 345 -21.56 24.53 -21.51
N GLU A 346 -21.18 25.73 -21.09
CA GLU A 346 -20.39 25.97 -19.89
C GLU A 346 -21.14 25.58 -18.60
N ALA A 347 -22.47 25.76 -18.54
CA ALA A 347 -23.26 25.36 -17.38
C ALA A 347 -23.41 23.84 -17.30
N HIS A 348 -23.64 23.15 -18.43
CA HIS A 348 -23.62 21.68 -18.51
C HIS A 348 -22.28 21.10 -18.09
N HIS A 349 -21.17 21.67 -18.58
CA HIS A 349 -19.83 21.24 -18.19
C HIS A 349 -19.58 21.44 -16.69
N ASN A 350 -19.92 22.60 -16.14
CA ASN A 350 -19.75 22.86 -14.71
C ASN A 350 -20.63 21.95 -13.85
N LEU A 351 -21.85 21.61 -14.30
CA LEU A 351 -22.73 20.67 -13.61
C LEU A 351 -22.12 19.26 -13.61
N GLY A 352 -21.54 18.84 -14.74
CA GLY A 352 -20.80 17.58 -14.82
C GLY A 352 -19.63 17.52 -13.83
N LEU A 353 -18.87 18.61 -13.68
CA LEU A 353 -17.80 18.70 -12.68
C LEU A 353 -18.33 18.63 -11.23
N VAL A 354 -19.51 19.16 -10.94
CA VAL A 354 -20.18 19.00 -9.63
C VAL A 354 -20.55 17.54 -9.40
N ARG A 355 -21.23 16.90 -10.37
CA ARG A 355 -21.62 15.48 -10.29
C ARG A 355 -20.42 14.54 -10.13
N ALA A 356 -19.31 14.83 -10.80
CA ALA A 356 -18.06 14.08 -10.63
C ALA A 356 -17.50 14.20 -9.20
N ARG A 357 -17.56 15.40 -8.58
CA ARG A 357 -17.18 15.58 -7.16
C ARG A 357 -18.08 14.83 -6.19
N GLU A 358 -19.37 14.70 -6.53
CA GLU A 358 -20.33 13.86 -5.80
C GLU A 358 -20.14 12.35 -6.04
N ARG A 359 -19.14 11.93 -6.85
CA ARG A 359 -18.93 10.55 -7.33
C ARG A 359 -20.09 9.97 -8.14
N ARG A 360 -20.94 10.82 -8.73
CA ARG A 360 -22.02 10.44 -9.64
C ARG A 360 -21.51 10.47 -11.08
N PHE A 361 -20.61 9.53 -11.40
CA PHE A 361 -19.82 9.58 -12.64
C PHE A 361 -20.66 9.44 -13.92
N GLU A 362 -21.70 8.59 -13.93
CA GLU A 362 -22.57 8.46 -15.11
C GLU A 362 -23.39 9.73 -15.40
N GLU A 363 -23.87 10.40 -14.36
CA GLU A 363 -24.54 11.70 -14.52
C GLU A 363 -23.57 12.79 -14.95
N ALA A 364 -22.33 12.73 -14.47
CA ALA A 364 -21.28 13.63 -14.93
C ALA A 364 -20.99 13.44 -16.43
N ILE A 365 -20.87 12.19 -16.88
CA ILE A 365 -20.70 11.82 -18.30
C ILE A 365 -21.84 12.40 -19.14
N ALA A 366 -23.10 12.16 -18.75
CA ALA A 366 -24.26 12.70 -19.47
C ALA A 366 -24.24 14.24 -19.56
N CYS A 367 -23.87 14.93 -18.48
CA CYS A 367 -23.72 16.40 -18.51
C CYS A 367 -22.60 16.85 -19.45
N PHE A 368 -21.47 16.15 -19.49
CA PHE A 368 -20.37 16.48 -20.40
C PHE A 368 -20.70 16.20 -21.87
N GLU A 369 -21.39 15.10 -22.15
CA GLU A 369 -21.89 14.79 -23.50
C GLU A 369 -22.86 15.88 -23.97
N LYS A 370 -23.79 16.31 -23.12
CA LYS A 370 -24.69 17.42 -23.43
C LYS A 370 -23.96 18.73 -23.68
N ALA A 371 -22.93 19.04 -22.89
CA ALA A 371 -22.08 20.21 -23.13
C ALA A 371 -21.36 20.15 -24.50
N LEU A 372 -20.95 18.96 -24.93
CA LEU A 372 -20.29 18.73 -26.22
C LEU A 372 -21.27 18.73 -27.41
N GLU A 373 -22.53 18.34 -27.22
CA GLU A 373 -23.59 18.55 -28.21
C GLU A 373 -23.78 20.04 -28.50
N CYS A 374 -23.79 20.87 -27.45
CA CYS A 374 -23.94 22.32 -27.58
C CYS A 374 -22.67 23.00 -28.13
N LYS A 375 -21.49 22.50 -27.76
CA LYS A 375 -20.19 23.07 -28.15
C LYS A 375 -19.20 21.94 -28.45
N PRO A 376 -19.15 21.44 -29.70
CA PRO A 376 -18.30 20.31 -30.06
C PRO A 376 -16.83 20.52 -29.69
N ASP A 377 -16.24 21.69 -29.97
CA ASP A 377 -14.81 21.98 -29.77
C ASP A 377 -14.41 22.33 -28.31
N PHE A 378 -15.21 21.95 -27.33
CA PHE A 378 -14.95 22.25 -25.92
C PHE A 378 -13.90 21.32 -25.29
N ALA A 379 -12.62 21.59 -25.55
CA ALA A 379 -11.50 20.74 -25.14
C ALA A 379 -11.42 20.46 -23.63
N GLN A 380 -11.69 21.44 -22.76
CA GLN A 380 -11.70 21.23 -21.30
C GLN A 380 -12.81 20.25 -20.89
N CYS A 381 -13.96 20.31 -21.55
CA CYS A 381 -15.06 19.37 -21.36
C CYS A 381 -14.67 17.97 -21.82
N ARG A 382 -14.04 17.84 -23.00
CA ARG A 382 -13.52 16.55 -23.49
C ARG A 382 -12.51 15.92 -22.50
N ASN A 383 -11.56 16.69 -21.99
CA ASN A 383 -10.64 16.17 -20.98
C ASN A 383 -11.37 15.72 -19.70
N SER A 384 -12.38 16.48 -19.25
CA SER A 384 -13.14 16.13 -18.04
C SER A 384 -14.04 14.91 -18.24
N LEU A 385 -14.64 14.77 -19.42
CA LEU A 385 -15.34 13.57 -19.86
C LEU A 385 -14.40 12.36 -19.87
N GLY A 386 -13.19 12.51 -20.41
CA GLY A 386 -12.19 11.43 -20.41
C GLY A 386 -11.82 10.97 -19.00
N VAL A 387 -11.70 11.89 -18.04
CA VAL A 387 -11.44 11.55 -16.63
C VAL A 387 -12.62 10.76 -16.04
N ALA A 388 -13.86 11.25 -16.22
CA ALA A 388 -15.04 10.56 -15.71
C ALA A 388 -15.23 9.17 -16.32
N LEU A 389 -14.96 9.01 -17.63
CA LEU A 389 -14.97 7.72 -18.32
C LEU A 389 -13.90 6.76 -17.76
N ALA A 390 -12.72 7.27 -17.42
CA ALA A 390 -11.66 6.47 -16.81
C ALA A 390 -12.04 5.99 -15.39
N ASP A 391 -12.72 6.83 -14.60
CA ASP A 391 -13.21 6.47 -13.26
C ASP A 391 -14.23 5.31 -13.30
N VAL A 392 -15.04 5.22 -14.35
CA VAL A 392 -15.95 4.07 -14.60
C VAL A 392 -15.31 2.95 -15.43
N ARG A 393 -13.98 2.95 -15.58
CA ARG A 393 -13.18 1.94 -16.32
C ARG A 393 -13.50 1.81 -17.81
N ARG A 394 -14.12 2.82 -18.43
CA ARG A 394 -14.35 2.92 -19.89
C ARG A 394 -13.12 3.50 -20.60
N PHE A 395 -11.98 2.80 -20.50
CA PHE A 395 -10.68 3.34 -20.91
C PHE A 395 -10.54 3.65 -22.41
N ALA A 396 -11.22 2.90 -23.29
CA ALA A 396 -11.22 3.16 -24.73
C ALA A 396 -11.95 4.47 -25.08
N ASP A 397 -13.11 4.70 -24.46
CA ASP A 397 -13.87 5.95 -24.63
C ASP A 397 -13.10 7.14 -24.04
N ALA A 398 -12.47 6.93 -22.88
CA ALA A 398 -11.59 7.92 -22.25
C ALA A 398 -10.44 8.31 -23.18
N GLU A 399 -9.76 7.34 -23.80
CA GLU A 399 -8.70 7.57 -24.79
C GLU A 399 -9.21 8.43 -25.96
N ALA A 400 -10.35 8.06 -26.56
CA ALA A 400 -10.93 8.81 -27.68
C ALA A 400 -11.24 10.26 -27.28
N SER A 401 -11.80 10.45 -26.08
CA SER A 401 -12.11 11.76 -25.53
C SER A 401 -10.85 12.61 -25.31
N PHE A 402 -9.80 12.04 -24.70
CA PHE A 402 -8.53 12.75 -24.49
C PHE A 402 -7.82 13.11 -25.80
N ARG A 403 -7.84 12.21 -26.80
CA ARG A 403 -7.26 12.50 -28.14
C ARG A 403 -7.97 13.69 -28.79
N ARG A 404 -9.30 13.73 -28.77
CA ARG A 404 -10.09 14.89 -29.24
C ARG A 404 -9.89 16.14 -28.38
N ALA A 405 -9.54 15.98 -27.10
CA ALA A 405 -9.20 17.08 -26.20
C ALA A 405 -7.82 17.70 -26.49
N ILE A 406 -6.94 17.05 -27.26
CA ILE A 406 -5.61 17.57 -27.64
C ILE A 406 -5.47 17.83 -29.15
N GLU A 407 -6.42 17.34 -29.96
CA GLU A 407 -6.46 17.48 -31.43
C GLU A 407 -6.28 18.93 -31.94
N PRO A 408 -6.91 19.96 -31.34
CA PRO A 408 -6.68 21.35 -31.76
C PRO A 408 -5.22 21.82 -31.67
N TRP A 409 -4.38 21.11 -30.91
CA TRP A 409 -2.96 21.43 -30.68
C TRP A 409 -2.00 20.46 -31.37
N GLY A 410 -2.45 19.81 -32.46
CA GLY A 410 -1.83 18.75 -33.25
C GLY A 410 -0.29 18.72 -33.41
N GLY A 411 0.45 18.51 -32.32
CA GLY A 411 1.89 18.24 -32.38
C GLY A 411 2.71 18.97 -31.32
N LEU A 412 2.47 20.26 -31.07
CA LEU A 412 3.14 21.16 -30.12
C LEU A 412 2.34 22.48 -30.12
N PRO A 413 2.40 23.32 -29.06
CA PRO A 413 1.87 24.68 -29.14
C PRO A 413 2.58 25.42 -30.29
N ARG A 414 1.82 26.04 -31.21
CA ARG A 414 2.40 26.92 -32.23
C ARG A 414 3.11 28.07 -31.52
N PRO A 415 4.36 28.40 -31.89
CA PRO A 415 5.00 29.63 -31.41
C PRO A 415 4.11 30.81 -31.80
N SER A 416 3.99 31.79 -30.90
CA SER A 416 3.16 32.99 -31.06
C SER A 416 3.33 33.58 -32.46
N ALA A 417 2.21 33.80 -33.16
CA ALA A 417 2.19 34.62 -34.37
C ALA A 417 2.79 36.00 -34.02
N THR A 418 3.81 36.39 -34.78
CA THR A 418 4.52 37.67 -34.71
C THR A 418 3.70 38.86 -35.23
N ASP A 419 2.38 38.75 -35.21
CA ASP A 419 1.48 39.70 -35.86
C ASP A 419 0.99 40.71 -34.83
N GLY A 420 1.90 41.62 -34.45
CA GLY A 420 1.81 42.90 -33.72
C GLY A 420 0.47 43.45 -33.15
N ARG A 421 -0.49 42.61 -32.75
CA ARG A 421 -1.70 42.99 -32.03
C ARG A 421 -1.66 42.33 -30.65
N PRO A 422 -1.93 43.06 -29.56
CA PRO A 422 -1.94 42.48 -28.22
C PRO A 422 -3.22 41.65 -28.02
N GLY A 423 -3.24 40.44 -28.58
CA GLY A 423 -4.18 39.40 -28.20
C GLY A 423 -3.62 38.66 -26.99
N LYS A 424 -4.35 38.66 -25.86
CA LYS A 424 -4.01 37.86 -24.67
C LYS A 424 -3.87 36.38 -25.05
N ALA A 425 -2.65 35.88 -25.22
CA ALA A 425 -2.39 34.45 -25.38
C ALA A 425 -2.64 33.75 -24.03
N ALA A 426 -3.63 32.85 -23.98
CA ALA A 426 -3.97 32.09 -22.78
C ALA A 426 -2.86 31.06 -22.42
N PRO A 427 -2.70 30.70 -21.13
CA PRO A 427 -1.69 29.74 -20.65
C PRO A 427 -2.10 28.30 -21.01
N GLN A 428 -1.87 27.88 -22.25
CA GLN A 428 -2.42 26.64 -22.83
C GLN A 428 -1.51 25.40 -22.60
N GLY A 429 -0.22 25.59 -22.32
CA GLY A 429 0.76 24.50 -22.11
C GLY A 429 0.40 23.53 -20.97
N PRO A 430 0.13 24.01 -19.74
CA PRO A 430 -0.21 23.14 -18.61
C PRO A 430 -1.49 22.31 -18.80
N PHE A 431 -2.47 22.83 -19.54
CA PHE A 431 -3.67 22.06 -19.91
C PHE A 431 -3.32 20.89 -20.82
N VAL A 432 -2.59 21.16 -21.91
CA VAL A 432 -2.20 20.12 -22.87
C VAL A 432 -1.31 19.06 -22.22
N ALA A 433 -0.36 19.46 -21.37
CA ALA A 433 0.48 18.53 -20.61
C ALA A 433 -0.36 17.58 -19.73
N ARG A 434 -1.33 18.12 -18.98
CA ARG A 434 -2.26 17.32 -18.16
C ARG A 434 -3.15 16.39 -18.98
N ALA A 435 -3.69 16.87 -20.10
CA ALA A 435 -4.49 16.04 -20.99
C ALA A 435 -3.66 14.89 -21.61
N MET A 436 -2.40 15.14 -21.97
CA MET A 436 -1.47 14.10 -22.43
C MET A 436 -1.09 13.11 -21.32
N ASN A 437 -0.89 13.57 -20.09
CA ASN A 437 -0.69 12.67 -18.96
C ASN A 437 -1.92 11.77 -18.74
N ASN A 438 -3.13 12.33 -18.79
CA ASN A 438 -4.36 11.55 -18.63
C ASN A 438 -4.58 10.55 -19.77
N LEU A 439 -4.27 10.94 -21.01
CA LEU A 439 -4.24 10.02 -22.15
C LEU A 439 -3.24 8.88 -21.92
N GLY A 440 -2.04 9.20 -21.44
CA GLY A 440 -1.02 8.20 -21.09
C GLY A 440 -1.51 7.22 -20.03
N ASN A 441 -2.21 7.70 -19.00
CA ASN A 441 -2.81 6.84 -17.97
C ASN A 441 -3.85 5.88 -18.56
N ALA A 442 -4.77 6.37 -19.39
CA ALA A 442 -5.78 5.55 -20.04
C ALA A 442 -5.17 4.48 -20.98
N LEU A 443 -4.15 4.86 -21.76
CA LEU A 443 -3.40 3.94 -22.61
C LEU A 443 -2.67 2.86 -21.78
N SER A 444 -2.11 3.24 -20.63
CA SER A 444 -1.43 2.32 -19.71
C SER A 444 -2.39 1.26 -19.18
N GLN A 445 -3.61 1.66 -18.78
CA GLN A 445 -4.65 0.74 -18.30
C GLN A 445 -5.13 -0.23 -19.39
N GLN A 446 -5.05 0.16 -20.67
CA GLN A 446 -5.32 -0.72 -21.81
C GLN A 446 -4.13 -1.62 -22.20
N GLY A 447 -3.00 -1.55 -21.49
CA GLY A 447 -1.78 -2.29 -21.83
C GLY A 447 -0.98 -1.72 -23.01
N LYS A 448 -1.39 -0.57 -23.59
CA LYS A 448 -0.70 0.13 -24.69
C LYS A 448 0.51 0.92 -24.18
N ARG A 449 1.44 0.24 -23.51
CA ARG A 449 2.58 0.82 -22.77
C ARG A 449 3.49 1.71 -23.62
N ALA A 450 3.79 1.31 -24.85
CA ALA A 450 4.67 2.09 -25.72
C ALA A 450 4.06 3.45 -26.12
N GLU A 451 2.74 3.51 -26.32
CA GLU A 451 2.03 4.76 -26.61
C GLU A 451 1.86 5.62 -25.36
N ALA A 452 1.59 5.00 -24.21
CA ALA A 452 1.53 5.68 -22.93
C ALA A 452 2.84 6.43 -22.63
N ALA A 453 3.98 5.77 -22.82
CA ALA A 453 5.30 6.38 -22.65
C ALA A 453 5.48 7.63 -23.53
N LYS A 454 5.08 7.58 -24.82
CA LYS A 454 5.14 8.73 -25.73
C LYS A 454 4.28 9.90 -25.23
N CYS A 455 3.11 9.61 -24.66
CA CYS A 455 2.22 10.63 -24.11
C CYS A 455 2.84 11.32 -22.88
N PHE A 456 3.41 10.55 -21.95
CA PHE A 456 4.10 11.12 -20.79
C PHE A 456 5.37 11.91 -21.18
N GLU A 457 6.19 11.38 -22.11
CA GLU A 457 7.36 12.11 -22.63
C GLU A 457 6.95 13.47 -23.22
N ARG A 458 5.84 13.51 -23.94
CA ARG A 458 5.32 14.76 -24.52
C ARG A 458 4.76 15.68 -23.44
N ALA A 459 4.05 15.17 -22.44
CA ALA A 459 3.61 15.94 -21.29
C ALA A 459 4.79 16.60 -20.57
N THR A 460 5.89 15.86 -20.32
CA THR A 460 7.09 16.38 -19.66
C THR A 460 7.90 17.37 -20.50
N LYS A 461 7.77 17.32 -21.83
CA LYS A 461 8.37 18.31 -22.75
C LYS A 461 7.59 19.62 -22.77
N ILE A 462 6.27 19.54 -22.66
CA ILE A 462 5.39 20.72 -22.62
C ILE A 462 5.49 21.40 -21.26
N ASP A 463 5.53 20.62 -20.18
CA ASP A 463 5.70 21.10 -18.81
C ASP A 463 6.84 20.34 -18.11
N SER A 464 7.99 21.00 -18.01
CA SER A 464 9.20 20.43 -17.40
C SER A 464 9.13 20.36 -15.86
N GLN A 465 8.09 20.94 -15.25
CA GLN A 465 7.81 20.93 -13.80
C GLN A 465 6.69 19.94 -13.43
N PHE A 466 6.26 19.07 -14.36
CA PHE A 466 5.17 18.15 -14.11
C PHE A 466 5.63 16.83 -13.47
N ALA A 467 5.85 16.84 -12.15
CA ALA A 467 6.36 15.68 -11.40
C ALA A 467 5.55 14.39 -11.60
N ASP A 468 4.23 14.47 -11.63
CA ASP A 468 3.35 13.29 -11.80
C ASP A 468 3.55 12.62 -13.17
N ALA A 469 3.75 13.40 -14.24
CA ALA A 469 4.03 12.88 -15.57
C ALA A 469 5.40 12.18 -15.63
N TYR A 470 6.41 12.71 -14.95
CA TYR A 470 7.71 12.03 -14.81
C TYR A 470 7.61 10.71 -14.03
N ASN A 471 6.86 10.68 -12.93
CA ASN A 471 6.61 9.44 -12.18
C ASN A 471 5.86 8.39 -13.03
N ASN A 472 4.82 8.81 -13.76
CA ASN A 472 4.07 7.91 -14.64
C ASN A 472 4.91 7.41 -15.82
N LEU A 473 5.75 8.28 -16.40
CA LEU A 473 6.75 7.88 -17.40
C LEU A 473 7.70 6.83 -16.85
N GLY A 474 8.22 7.03 -15.63
CA GLY A 474 9.10 6.07 -14.96
C GLY A 474 8.46 4.70 -14.80
N ASN A 475 7.19 4.67 -14.35
CA ASN A 475 6.42 3.42 -14.19
C ASN A 475 6.30 2.64 -15.50
N VAL A 476 5.88 3.30 -16.58
CA VAL A 476 5.72 2.63 -17.89
C VAL A 476 7.06 2.22 -18.48
N LEU A 477 8.13 3.02 -18.32
CA LEU A 477 9.47 2.65 -18.77
C LEU A 477 10.00 1.42 -18.03
N ARG A 478 9.70 1.29 -16.73
CA ARG A 478 10.06 0.11 -15.93
C ARG A 478 9.33 -1.14 -16.44
N GLU A 479 8.03 -1.03 -16.74
CA GLU A 479 7.24 -2.14 -17.31
C GLU A 479 7.71 -2.54 -18.71
N LEU A 480 8.29 -1.62 -19.47
CA LEU A 480 8.94 -1.88 -20.76
C LEU A 480 10.39 -2.41 -20.62
N GLY A 481 10.87 -2.68 -19.40
CA GLY A 481 12.24 -3.15 -19.13
C GLY A 481 13.33 -2.09 -19.32
N ARG A 482 12.96 -0.82 -19.54
CA ARG A 482 13.90 0.30 -19.75
C ARG A 482 14.33 0.93 -18.43
N HIS A 483 14.89 0.12 -17.53
CA HIS A 483 15.16 0.48 -16.12
C HIS A 483 15.99 1.75 -15.94
N ALA A 484 17.04 1.97 -16.75
CA ALA A 484 17.88 3.17 -16.65
C ALA A 484 17.11 4.46 -16.96
N LYS A 485 16.22 4.43 -17.96
CA LYS A 485 15.36 5.58 -18.29
C LYS A 485 14.27 5.80 -17.23
N ALA A 486 13.76 4.71 -16.64
CA ALA A 486 12.81 4.78 -15.55
C ALA A 486 13.39 5.50 -14.32
N ILE A 487 14.61 5.11 -13.92
CA ILE A 487 15.36 5.75 -12.83
C ILE A 487 15.49 7.26 -13.07
N ALA A 488 15.98 7.67 -14.25
CA ALA A 488 16.13 9.09 -14.58
C ALA A 488 14.81 9.87 -14.53
N ALA A 489 13.70 9.24 -14.94
CA ALA A 489 12.37 9.86 -14.87
C ALA A 489 11.92 10.05 -13.40
N PHE A 490 12.09 9.03 -12.54
CA PHE A 490 11.76 9.16 -11.12
C PHE A 490 12.64 10.19 -10.39
N GLU A 491 13.95 10.18 -10.64
CA GLU A 491 14.88 11.19 -10.11
C GLU A 491 14.45 12.60 -10.51
N ARG A 492 13.98 12.78 -11.76
CA ARG A 492 13.45 14.07 -12.21
C ARG A 492 12.14 14.45 -11.50
N ALA A 493 11.24 13.49 -11.27
CA ALA A 493 10.04 13.72 -10.48
C ALA A 493 10.37 14.18 -9.05
N LEU A 494 11.36 13.54 -8.42
CA LEU A 494 11.82 13.85 -7.07
C LEU A 494 12.60 15.16 -6.97
N ALA A 495 13.35 15.53 -8.02
CA ALA A 495 14.00 16.84 -8.08
C ALA A 495 12.98 17.99 -8.12
N ILE A 496 11.81 17.77 -8.73
CA ILE A 496 10.71 18.74 -8.78
C ILE A 496 9.89 18.71 -7.48
N ARG A 497 9.59 17.50 -6.96
CA ARG A 497 8.78 17.29 -5.75
C ARG A 497 9.50 16.32 -4.80
N PRO A 498 10.40 16.80 -3.92
CA PRO A 498 11.19 15.93 -3.03
C PRO A 498 10.36 15.10 -2.05
N LYS A 499 9.20 15.63 -1.62
CA LYS A 499 8.25 14.98 -0.71
C LYS A 499 7.21 14.14 -1.47
N PHE A 500 7.65 13.26 -2.37
CA PHE A 500 6.79 12.39 -3.18
C PHE A 500 7.07 10.92 -2.86
N ALA A 501 6.39 10.39 -1.85
CA ALA A 501 6.65 9.06 -1.28
C ALA A 501 6.52 7.93 -2.31
N GLU A 502 5.51 7.99 -3.18
CA GLU A 502 5.29 7.01 -4.24
C GLU A 502 6.44 6.99 -5.26
N ALA A 503 6.98 8.16 -5.62
CA ALA A 503 8.12 8.25 -6.54
C ALA A 503 9.40 7.68 -5.93
N HIS A 504 9.64 7.88 -4.62
CA HIS A 504 10.73 7.22 -3.89
C HIS A 504 10.55 5.69 -3.89
N ASN A 505 9.36 5.18 -3.57
CA ASN A 505 9.08 3.75 -3.64
C ASN A 505 9.30 3.19 -5.07
N ASN A 506 8.80 3.88 -6.10
CA ASN A 506 8.94 3.43 -7.49
C ASN A 506 10.40 3.46 -7.97
N LEU A 507 11.18 4.45 -7.54
CA LEU A 507 12.62 4.50 -7.77
C LEU A 507 13.33 3.32 -7.09
N GLY A 508 12.94 2.99 -5.86
CA GLY A 508 13.43 1.81 -5.15
C GLY A 508 13.19 0.51 -5.94
N ILE A 509 11.98 0.32 -6.47
CA ILE A 509 11.64 -0.86 -7.30
C ILE A 509 12.53 -0.91 -8.54
N ALA A 510 12.79 0.23 -9.19
CA ALA A 510 13.63 0.30 -10.37
C ALA A 510 15.11 -0.06 -10.06
N TRP A 511 15.63 0.35 -8.90
CA TRP A 511 16.97 -0.05 -8.43
C TRP A 511 17.04 -1.54 -8.06
N SER A 512 16.03 -2.08 -7.38
CA SER A 512 15.94 -3.52 -7.07
C SER A 512 15.94 -4.37 -8.34
N ALA A 513 15.26 -3.94 -9.41
CA ALA A 513 15.27 -4.65 -10.69
C ALA A 513 16.67 -4.72 -11.33
N ARG A 514 17.57 -3.79 -10.99
CA ARG A 514 18.99 -3.80 -11.39
C ARG A 514 19.91 -4.48 -10.37
N ARG A 515 19.34 -5.11 -9.34
CA ARG A 515 20.05 -5.74 -8.21
C ARG A 515 20.94 -4.78 -7.40
N ASN A 516 20.69 -3.46 -7.50
CA ASN A 516 21.37 -2.47 -6.67
C ASN A 516 20.55 -2.23 -5.39
N TYR A 517 20.66 -3.17 -4.46
CA TYR A 517 19.79 -3.21 -3.28
C TYR A 517 20.05 -2.05 -2.32
N ASP A 518 21.29 -1.56 -2.18
CA ASP A 518 21.59 -0.45 -1.26
C ASP A 518 20.88 0.84 -1.67
N GLN A 519 20.91 1.19 -2.97
CA GLN A 519 20.17 2.32 -3.50
C GLN A 519 18.65 2.13 -3.35
N ALA A 520 18.16 0.91 -3.56
CA ALA A 520 16.75 0.61 -3.38
C ALA A 520 16.29 0.80 -1.92
N LEU A 521 17.07 0.31 -0.95
CA LEU A 521 16.79 0.43 0.46
C LEU A 521 16.80 1.89 0.94
N ALA A 522 17.71 2.72 0.43
CA ALA A 522 17.71 4.16 0.71
C ALA A 522 16.42 4.83 0.21
N CYS A 523 15.97 4.49 -1.00
CA CYS A 523 14.72 5.02 -1.56
C CYS A 523 13.49 4.57 -0.75
N TYR A 524 13.41 3.30 -0.36
CA TYR A 524 12.30 2.82 0.47
C TYR A 524 12.31 3.45 1.86
N ALA A 525 13.49 3.66 2.46
CA ALA A 525 13.61 4.35 3.74
C ALA A 525 13.06 5.78 3.67
N GLU A 526 13.35 6.51 2.59
CA GLU A 526 12.82 7.86 2.39
C GLU A 526 11.31 7.86 2.11
N ALA A 527 10.81 6.90 1.33
CA ALA A 527 9.37 6.71 1.14
C ALA A 527 8.63 6.49 2.47
N LEU A 528 9.18 5.62 3.34
CA LEU A 528 8.63 5.33 4.67
C LEU A 528 8.82 6.47 5.67
N ARG A 529 9.86 7.30 5.52
CA ARG A 529 10.02 8.53 6.31
C ARG A 529 8.93 9.55 6.00
N LEU A 530 8.51 9.64 4.73
CA LEU A 530 7.44 10.53 4.27
C LEU A 530 6.05 9.96 4.58
N TRP A 531 5.89 8.64 4.48
CA TRP A 531 4.64 7.92 4.74
C TRP A 531 4.92 6.60 5.50
N PRO A 532 4.93 6.62 6.84
CA PRO A 532 5.24 5.45 7.67
C PRO A 532 4.30 4.26 7.49
N ASP A 533 3.03 4.52 7.18
CA ASP A 533 2.00 3.49 7.01
C ASP A 533 1.89 2.97 5.56
N TYR A 534 2.93 3.16 4.74
CA TYR A 534 2.92 2.72 3.35
C TYR A 534 3.25 1.21 3.23
N ALA A 535 2.24 0.36 3.42
CA ALA A 535 2.38 -1.10 3.43
C ALA A 535 3.16 -1.68 2.21
N ALA A 536 2.93 -1.14 1.01
CA ALA A 536 3.63 -1.57 -0.19
C ALA A 536 5.14 -1.28 -0.13
N ALA A 537 5.56 -0.15 0.43
CA ALA A 537 6.97 0.19 0.59
C ALA A 537 7.66 -0.71 1.63
N HIS A 538 6.96 -1.08 2.72
CA HIS A 538 7.45 -2.10 3.65
C HIS A 538 7.66 -3.46 2.97
N ASN A 539 6.67 -3.95 2.22
CA ASN A 539 6.81 -5.20 1.46
C ASN A 539 7.98 -5.13 0.46
N ASN A 540 8.10 -4.05 -0.33
CA ASN A 540 9.17 -3.90 -1.30
C ASN A 540 10.56 -3.80 -0.66
N ARG A 541 10.65 -3.13 0.50
CA ARG A 541 11.88 -3.11 1.31
C ARG A 541 12.23 -4.50 1.83
N GLY A 542 11.24 -5.27 2.29
CA GLY A 542 11.40 -6.67 2.67
C GLY A 542 11.95 -7.53 1.54
N ILE A 543 11.43 -7.37 0.31
CA ILE A 543 11.93 -8.06 -0.88
C ILE A 543 13.39 -7.72 -1.16
N ALA A 544 13.77 -6.44 -1.08
CA ALA A 544 15.15 -6.02 -1.31
C ALA A 544 16.11 -6.56 -0.25
N LEU A 545 15.71 -6.56 1.03
CA LEU A 545 16.48 -7.13 2.14
C LEU A 545 16.67 -8.64 1.98
N ALA A 546 15.59 -9.37 1.67
CA ALA A 546 15.65 -10.81 1.45
C ALA A 546 16.60 -11.19 0.30
N ASN A 547 16.56 -10.43 -0.80
CA ASN A 547 17.46 -10.63 -1.95
C ASN A 547 18.92 -10.23 -1.68
N ARG A 548 19.17 -9.33 -0.71
CA ARG A 548 20.52 -8.99 -0.23
C ARG A 548 21.06 -10.02 0.76
N GLY A 549 20.18 -10.80 1.39
CA GLY A 549 20.51 -11.84 2.39
C GLY A 549 20.13 -11.49 3.83
N ASP A 550 19.55 -10.30 4.06
CA ASP A 550 19.20 -9.82 5.42
C ASP A 550 17.80 -10.29 5.82
N TRP A 551 17.67 -11.59 6.06
CA TRP A 551 16.38 -12.24 6.29
C TRP A 551 15.66 -11.75 7.55
N ALA A 552 16.39 -11.46 8.63
CA ALA A 552 15.81 -10.95 9.87
C ALA A 552 15.10 -9.61 9.65
N ASP A 553 15.75 -8.65 8.99
CA ASP A 553 15.16 -7.34 8.68
C ASP A 553 14.02 -7.45 7.65
N ALA A 554 14.11 -8.43 6.73
CA ALA A 554 13.05 -8.69 5.78
C ALA A 554 11.75 -9.12 6.48
N ILE A 555 11.86 -10.04 7.46
CA ILE A 555 10.71 -10.51 8.26
C ILE A 555 10.04 -9.36 8.99
N VAL A 556 10.81 -8.48 9.63
CA VAL A 556 10.28 -7.29 10.31
C VAL A 556 9.47 -6.41 9.35
N ASN A 557 9.99 -6.17 8.15
CA ASN A 557 9.29 -5.35 7.15
C ASN A 557 8.03 -6.04 6.59
N TYR A 558 8.07 -7.35 6.34
CA TYR A 558 6.86 -8.06 5.90
C TYR A 558 5.78 -8.10 6.98
N ARG A 559 6.15 -8.37 8.24
CA ARG A 559 5.21 -8.32 9.38
C ARG A 559 4.59 -6.93 9.50
N ARG A 560 5.39 -5.87 9.39
CA ARG A 560 4.86 -4.50 9.38
C ARG A 560 3.91 -4.22 8.21
N ALA A 561 4.21 -4.74 7.01
CA ALA A 561 3.29 -4.62 5.88
C ALA A 561 1.95 -5.33 6.13
N LEU A 562 1.97 -6.48 6.81
CA LEU A 562 0.78 -7.26 7.17
C LEU A 562 -0.01 -6.64 8.34
N GLU A 563 0.65 -5.99 9.29
CA GLU A 563 -0.02 -5.18 10.33
C GLU A 563 -0.83 -4.03 9.71
N LEU A 564 -0.24 -3.34 8.73
CA LEU A 564 -0.87 -2.22 8.03
C LEU A 564 -1.95 -2.68 7.04
N LYS A 565 -1.73 -3.85 6.42
CA LYS A 565 -2.63 -4.44 5.42
C LYS A 565 -2.75 -5.96 5.66
N PRO A 566 -3.71 -6.40 6.50
CA PRO A 566 -3.88 -7.82 6.84
C PRO A 566 -4.31 -8.73 5.69
N ASP A 567 -4.81 -8.18 4.58
CA ASP A 567 -5.24 -8.89 3.38
C ASP A 567 -4.19 -8.83 2.24
N TYR A 568 -2.92 -8.61 2.58
CA TYR A 568 -1.85 -8.49 1.59
C TYR A 568 -1.23 -9.85 1.22
N ALA A 569 -1.91 -10.58 0.33
CA ALA A 569 -1.52 -11.94 -0.10
C ALA A 569 -0.06 -12.04 -0.60
N GLU A 570 0.44 -11.07 -1.36
CA GLU A 570 1.82 -11.08 -1.84
C GLU A 570 2.85 -10.97 -0.69
N ALA A 571 2.56 -10.15 0.33
CA ALA A 571 3.43 -10.03 1.50
C ALA A 571 3.42 -11.31 2.36
N MET A 572 2.28 -11.99 2.47
CA MET A 572 2.18 -13.31 3.12
C MET A 572 3.03 -14.36 2.40
N ASN A 573 2.91 -14.44 1.07
CA ASN A 573 3.73 -15.35 0.27
C ASN A 573 5.23 -15.04 0.44
N ASN A 574 5.62 -13.77 0.39
CA ASN A 574 7.02 -13.38 0.55
C ASN A 574 7.57 -13.67 1.94
N LEU A 575 6.78 -13.45 2.99
CA LEU A 575 7.15 -13.82 4.36
C LEU A 575 7.29 -15.34 4.51
N GLY A 576 6.33 -16.10 3.95
CA GLY A 576 6.38 -17.57 3.94
C GLY A 576 7.64 -18.12 3.29
N ILE A 577 8.12 -17.50 2.20
CA ILE A 577 9.39 -17.90 1.55
C ILE A 577 10.56 -17.75 2.51
N VAL A 578 10.66 -16.61 3.21
CA VAL A 578 11.77 -16.33 4.12
C VAL A 578 11.69 -17.21 5.37
N LEU A 579 10.50 -17.45 5.92
CA LEU A 579 10.30 -18.35 7.07
C LEU A 579 10.62 -19.80 6.73
N SER A 580 10.18 -20.29 5.56
CA SER A 580 10.57 -21.61 5.05
C SER A 580 12.09 -21.72 4.94
N GLN A 581 12.75 -20.65 4.48
CA GLN A 581 14.21 -20.64 4.42
C GLN A 581 14.88 -20.66 5.79
N GLN A 582 14.20 -20.26 6.87
CA GLN A 582 14.70 -20.35 8.24
C GLN A 582 14.34 -21.66 8.94
N GLY A 583 13.56 -22.54 8.30
CA GLY A 583 13.08 -23.79 8.89
C GLY A 583 11.75 -23.65 9.65
N GLU A 584 11.14 -22.46 9.66
CA GLU A 584 9.84 -22.19 10.29
C GLU A 584 8.69 -22.61 9.36
N TYR A 585 8.60 -23.92 9.10
CA TYR A 585 7.76 -24.49 8.05
C TYR A 585 6.26 -24.30 8.32
N GLU A 586 5.80 -24.50 9.56
CA GLU A 586 4.39 -24.43 9.93
C GLU A 586 3.83 -23.02 9.81
N GLU A 587 4.58 -22.00 10.24
CA GLU A 587 4.21 -20.58 10.08
C GLU A 587 4.17 -20.22 8.58
N ALA A 588 5.17 -20.67 7.80
CA ALA A 588 5.20 -20.46 6.36
C ALA A 588 3.98 -21.08 5.65
N ILE A 589 3.64 -22.33 5.96
CA ILE A 589 2.48 -23.03 5.40
C ILE A 589 1.17 -22.30 5.76
N ALA A 590 1.02 -21.82 7.00
CA ALA A 590 -0.15 -21.06 7.41
C ALA A 590 -0.31 -19.75 6.60
N LEU A 591 0.80 -19.04 6.36
CA LEU A 591 0.80 -17.82 5.55
C LEU A 591 0.45 -18.10 4.08
N TYR A 592 0.98 -19.17 3.49
CA TYR A 592 0.62 -19.55 2.12
C TYR A 592 -0.86 -19.90 2.00
N LYS A 593 -1.39 -20.69 2.94
CA LYS A 593 -2.84 -21.03 2.98
C LYS A 593 -3.68 -19.76 3.03
N ARG A 594 -3.33 -18.80 3.89
CA ARG A 594 -4.03 -17.51 3.97
C ARG A 594 -3.92 -16.68 2.68
N ALA A 595 -2.75 -16.67 2.04
CA ALA A 595 -2.57 -16.00 0.75
C ALA A 595 -3.45 -16.63 -0.34
N ILE A 596 -3.59 -17.95 -0.35
CA ILE A 596 -4.44 -18.72 -1.28
C ILE A 596 -5.93 -18.48 -0.99
N GLU A 597 -6.34 -18.39 0.28
CA GLU A 597 -7.72 -18.02 0.64
C GLU A 597 -8.12 -16.65 0.10
N LEU A 598 -7.20 -15.67 0.16
CA LEU A 598 -7.42 -14.33 -0.37
C LEU A 598 -7.36 -14.28 -1.90
N LYS A 599 -6.53 -15.14 -2.49
CA LYS A 599 -6.32 -15.22 -3.93
C LYS A 599 -6.29 -16.70 -4.39
N PRO A 600 -7.46 -17.27 -4.71
CA PRO A 600 -7.56 -18.69 -5.07
C PRO A 600 -6.78 -19.09 -6.33
N ASP A 601 -6.48 -18.16 -7.23
CA ASP A 601 -5.70 -18.38 -8.46
C ASP A 601 -4.19 -18.15 -8.28
N TYR A 602 -3.68 -18.07 -7.03
CA TYR A 602 -2.29 -17.72 -6.76
C TYR A 602 -1.33 -18.91 -6.92
N ALA A 603 -1.08 -19.29 -8.18
CA ALA A 603 -0.22 -20.42 -8.54
C ALA A 603 1.17 -20.39 -7.88
N GLU A 604 1.78 -19.21 -7.74
CA GLU A 604 3.08 -19.07 -7.05
C GLU A 604 3.01 -19.48 -5.57
N ALA A 605 1.93 -19.13 -4.85
CA ALA A 605 1.77 -19.48 -3.44
C ALA A 605 1.57 -21.00 -3.26
N PHE A 606 0.79 -21.64 -4.13
CA PHE A 606 0.68 -23.10 -4.16
C PHE A 606 2.02 -23.79 -4.41
N SER A 607 2.79 -23.31 -5.41
CA SER A 607 4.10 -23.87 -5.71
C SER A 607 5.10 -23.67 -4.56
N ASN A 608 5.11 -22.50 -3.93
CA ASN A 608 6.00 -22.21 -2.80
C ASN A 608 5.63 -23.06 -1.58
N MET A 609 4.34 -23.22 -1.29
CA MET A 609 3.86 -24.14 -0.25
C MET A 609 4.27 -25.58 -0.56
N GLY A 610 4.16 -26.03 -1.80
CA GLY A 610 4.62 -27.37 -2.21
C GLY A 610 6.12 -27.59 -1.96
N ILE A 611 6.96 -26.57 -2.19
CA ILE A 611 8.40 -26.64 -1.90
C ILE A 611 8.60 -26.81 -0.39
N THR A 612 7.96 -25.97 0.42
CA THR A 612 8.05 -26.05 1.89
C THR A 612 7.56 -27.39 2.43
N LEU A 613 6.43 -27.90 1.91
CA LEU A 613 5.88 -29.21 2.26
C LEU A 613 6.84 -30.35 1.90
N THR A 614 7.57 -30.23 0.79
CA THR A 614 8.61 -31.18 0.40
C THR A 614 9.77 -31.18 1.40
N GLU A 615 10.23 -29.99 1.81
CA GLU A 615 11.32 -29.82 2.79
C GLU A 615 10.98 -30.44 4.15
N CYS A 616 9.73 -30.33 4.61
CA CYS A 616 9.25 -30.96 5.84
C CYS A 616 8.64 -32.38 5.63
N ARG A 617 8.95 -33.04 4.51
CA ARG A 617 8.57 -34.42 4.15
C ARG A 617 7.06 -34.71 4.04
N ARG A 618 6.22 -33.70 3.90
CA ARG A 618 4.77 -33.82 3.64
C ARG A 618 4.49 -33.95 2.14
N ILE A 619 5.04 -35.00 1.52
CA ILE A 619 5.13 -35.12 0.05
C ILE A 619 3.76 -35.20 -0.63
N ASP A 620 2.78 -35.89 -0.04
CA ASP A 620 1.47 -36.03 -0.67
C ASP A 620 0.74 -34.68 -0.75
N GLU A 621 0.79 -33.88 0.32
CA GLU A 621 0.27 -32.51 0.32
C GLU A 621 1.04 -31.61 -0.66
N ALA A 622 2.36 -31.81 -0.81
CA ALA A 622 3.16 -31.09 -1.79
C ALA A 622 2.70 -31.38 -3.23
N LEU A 623 2.45 -32.66 -3.55
CA LEU A 623 1.95 -33.09 -4.86
C LEU A 623 0.59 -32.48 -5.19
N GLU A 624 -0.32 -32.43 -4.22
CA GLU A 624 -1.61 -31.73 -4.33
C GLU A 624 -1.42 -30.23 -4.59
N GLY A 625 -0.55 -29.57 -3.81
CA GLY A 625 -0.22 -28.16 -3.99
C GLY A 625 0.32 -27.86 -5.40
N TYR A 626 1.25 -28.67 -5.91
CA TYR A 626 1.74 -28.51 -7.28
C TYR A 626 0.67 -28.79 -8.33
N ALA A 627 -0.24 -29.73 -8.10
CA ALA A 627 -1.36 -29.99 -9.01
C ALA A 627 -2.28 -28.75 -9.08
N GLN A 628 -2.61 -28.13 -7.96
CA GLN A 628 -3.38 -26.89 -7.90
C GLN A 628 -2.65 -25.72 -8.59
N ALA A 629 -1.34 -25.57 -8.37
CA ALA A 629 -0.54 -24.56 -9.07
C ALA A 629 -0.62 -24.71 -10.60
N LEU A 630 -0.58 -25.95 -11.09
CA LEU A 630 -0.63 -26.27 -12.52
C LEU A 630 -2.04 -26.19 -13.12
N GLU A 631 -3.10 -26.31 -12.31
CA GLU A 631 -4.48 -26.07 -12.72
C GLU A 631 -4.70 -24.59 -13.06
N HIS A 632 -4.17 -23.67 -12.24
CA HIS A 632 -4.24 -22.23 -12.50
C HIS A 632 -3.23 -21.74 -13.54
N LYS A 633 -2.10 -22.43 -13.68
CA LYS A 633 -1.00 -22.06 -14.58
C LYS A 633 -0.38 -23.28 -15.22
N GLU A 634 -0.97 -23.74 -16.32
CA GLU A 634 -0.54 -24.96 -17.01
C GLU A 634 0.94 -24.91 -17.46
N ASN A 635 1.38 -23.77 -18.01
CA ASN A 635 2.77 -23.54 -18.38
C ASN A 635 3.56 -22.96 -17.20
N TYR A 636 3.78 -23.78 -16.16
CA TYR A 636 4.61 -23.44 -15.01
C TYR A 636 5.76 -24.45 -14.84
N PRO A 637 6.88 -24.27 -15.59
CA PRO A 637 8.00 -25.21 -15.59
C PRO A 637 8.57 -25.52 -14.20
N ASP A 638 8.79 -24.50 -13.37
CA ASP A 638 9.39 -24.67 -12.04
C ASP A 638 8.50 -25.53 -11.13
N ALA A 639 7.18 -25.29 -11.12
CA ALA A 639 6.23 -26.08 -10.34
C ALA A 639 6.17 -27.55 -10.82
N ARG A 640 6.18 -27.77 -12.15
CA ARG A 640 6.15 -29.12 -12.72
C ARG A 640 7.44 -29.88 -12.46
N MET A 641 8.60 -29.22 -12.53
CA MET A 641 9.88 -29.81 -12.15
C MET A 641 9.92 -30.17 -10.66
N ASN A 642 9.45 -29.28 -9.78
CA ASN A 642 9.41 -29.59 -8.34
C ASN A 642 8.44 -30.74 -8.01
N ARG A 643 7.31 -30.83 -8.73
CA ARG A 643 6.41 -31.99 -8.65
C ARG A 643 7.09 -33.27 -9.11
N ALA A 644 7.87 -33.21 -10.19
CA ALA A 644 8.68 -34.33 -10.66
C ALA A 644 9.64 -34.84 -9.57
N LEU A 645 10.37 -33.93 -8.92
CA LEU A 645 11.26 -34.27 -7.80
C LEU A 645 10.50 -34.88 -6.62
N SER A 646 9.26 -34.43 -6.37
CA SER A 646 8.37 -34.98 -5.34
C SER A 646 7.87 -36.40 -5.67
N TYR A 647 7.59 -36.69 -6.95
CA TYR A 647 7.33 -38.06 -7.39
C TYR A 647 8.57 -38.94 -7.21
N LEU A 648 9.75 -38.45 -7.63
CA LEU A 648 11.01 -39.19 -7.51
C LEU A 648 11.33 -39.53 -6.05
N ILE A 649 11.25 -38.58 -5.11
CA ILE A 649 11.57 -38.83 -3.70
C ILE A 649 10.59 -39.80 -3.02
N ARG A 650 9.34 -39.84 -3.50
CA ARG A 650 8.32 -40.81 -3.09
C ARG A 650 8.53 -42.19 -3.71
N GLY A 651 9.35 -42.31 -4.76
CA GLY A 651 9.61 -43.54 -5.49
C GLY A 651 8.72 -43.76 -6.72
N ASP A 652 7.86 -42.81 -7.08
CA ASP A 652 7.10 -42.83 -8.35
C ASP A 652 8.00 -42.36 -9.50
N PHE A 653 8.93 -43.22 -9.88
CA PHE A 653 9.92 -42.92 -10.91
C PHE A 653 9.27 -42.75 -12.29
N GLU A 654 8.20 -43.48 -12.58
CA GLU A 654 7.52 -43.40 -13.87
C GLU A 654 6.99 -41.98 -14.14
N ARG A 655 6.26 -41.39 -13.19
CA ARG A 655 5.79 -40.00 -13.33
C ARG A 655 6.92 -39.00 -13.14
N GLY A 656 7.80 -39.25 -12.16
CA GLY A 656 8.93 -38.39 -11.84
C GLY A 656 9.82 -38.12 -13.05
N TRP A 657 10.29 -39.15 -13.75
CA TRP A 657 11.17 -38.98 -14.90
C TRP A 657 10.50 -38.26 -16.07
N ARG A 658 9.23 -38.57 -16.36
CA ARG A 658 8.47 -37.90 -17.43
C ARG A 658 8.32 -36.41 -17.17
N GLU A 659 7.98 -36.02 -15.95
CA GLU A 659 7.81 -34.61 -15.61
C GLU A 659 9.15 -33.88 -15.46
N TYR A 660 10.22 -34.59 -15.09
CA TYR A 660 11.54 -34.00 -14.92
C TYR A 660 12.14 -33.44 -16.22
N GLU A 661 11.66 -33.88 -17.40
CA GLU A 661 12.01 -33.26 -18.69
C GLU A 661 11.55 -31.80 -18.81
N TRP A 662 10.61 -31.33 -17.97
CA TRP A 662 10.23 -29.91 -17.91
C TRP A 662 11.35 -29.01 -17.37
N ARG A 663 12.44 -29.58 -16.81
CA ARG A 663 13.63 -28.82 -16.43
C ARG A 663 14.14 -27.96 -17.58
N TRP A 664 14.06 -28.43 -18.84
CA TRP A 664 14.49 -27.68 -20.02
C TRP A 664 13.70 -26.41 -20.33
N LYS A 665 12.55 -26.23 -19.68
CA LYS A 665 11.74 -25.00 -19.75
C LYS A 665 11.94 -24.09 -18.55
N CYS A 666 12.65 -24.54 -17.52
CA CYS A 666 12.97 -23.75 -16.33
C CYS A 666 14.11 -22.77 -16.64
N LYS A 667 14.11 -21.59 -16.02
CA LYS A 667 15.08 -20.53 -16.33
C LYS A 667 16.52 -20.89 -15.96
N ASP A 668 16.68 -21.71 -14.93
CA ASP A 668 17.99 -22.09 -14.41
C ASP A 668 18.67 -23.17 -15.27
N PHE A 669 17.96 -23.75 -16.24
CA PHE A 669 18.47 -24.80 -17.13
C PHE A 669 18.56 -24.29 -18.57
N ASN A 670 19.77 -24.36 -19.12
CA ASN A 670 19.99 -24.05 -20.53
C ASN A 670 19.95 -25.35 -21.35
N ALA A 671 18.88 -25.53 -22.12
CA ALA A 671 18.80 -26.60 -23.12
C ALA A 671 19.89 -26.37 -24.19
N ARG A 672 20.90 -27.24 -24.19
CA ARG A 672 21.97 -27.23 -25.19
C ARG A 672 21.43 -27.75 -26.52
N LYS A 673 21.78 -27.10 -27.63
CA LYS A 673 21.37 -27.51 -28.98
C LYS A 673 22.57 -28.08 -29.74
N PHE A 674 22.51 -29.36 -30.08
CA PHE A 674 23.58 -30.08 -30.77
C PHE A 674 23.32 -30.26 -32.28
N GLY A 675 22.18 -29.77 -32.80
CA GLY A 675 21.84 -29.88 -34.22
C GLY A 675 21.49 -31.31 -34.69
N LYS A 676 21.31 -32.23 -33.74
CA LYS A 676 20.97 -33.64 -33.94
C LYS A 676 19.76 -34.00 -33.06
N PRO A 677 18.96 -35.02 -33.41
CA PRO A 677 17.81 -35.40 -32.61
C PRO A 677 18.22 -35.97 -31.25
N ALA A 678 17.38 -35.73 -30.24
CA ALA A 678 17.49 -36.42 -28.96
C ALA A 678 17.10 -37.90 -29.14
N TRP A 679 17.84 -38.81 -28.52
CA TRP A 679 17.54 -40.23 -28.56
C TRP A 679 16.27 -40.55 -27.76
N ASP A 680 15.33 -41.23 -28.38
CA ASP A 680 14.01 -41.56 -27.84
C ASP A 680 13.89 -43.02 -27.36
N GLY A 681 14.99 -43.78 -27.41
CA GLY A 681 14.99 -45.23 -27.15
C GLY A 681 14.90 -46.10 -28.41
N SER A 682 14.84 -45.49 -29.61
CA SER A 682 14.90 -46.23 -30.87
C SER A 682 16.22 -47.02 -31.03
N PRO A 683 16.25 -48.13 -31.80
CA PRO A 683 17.46 -48.94 -31.96
C PRO A 683 18.67 -48.16 -32.50
N LEU A 684 19.86 -48.47 -31.98
CA LEU A 684 21.12 -47.75 -32.27
C LEU A 684 22.14 -48.52 -33.12
N HIS A 685 21.75 -49.57 -33.84
CA HIS A 685 22.69 -50.40 -34.63
C HIS A 685 23.57 -49.58 -35.59
N GLY A 686 24.89 -49.62 -35.38
CA GLY A 686 25.91 -48.87 -36.13
C GLY A 686 25.92 -47.36 -35.90
N ARG A 687 25.05 -46.84 -35.01
CA ARG A 687 24.92 -45.40 -34.75
C ARG A 687 25.91 -44.93 -33.69
N ARG A 688 26.19 -43.63 -33.75
CA ARG A 688 27.00 -42.88 -32.78
C ARG A 688 26.08 -42.07 -31.87
N ILE A 689 25.97 -42.48 -30.62
CA ILE A 689 25.20 -41.78 -29.59
C ILE A 689 26.12 -40.99 -28.66
N MET A 690 25.78 -39.73 -28.43
CA MET A 690 26.48 -38.90 -27.45
C MET A 690 25.65 -38.67 -26.20
N PHE A 691 26.15 -39.12 -25.05
CA PHE A 691 25.66 -38.68 -23.75
C PHE A 691 26.35 -37.41 -23.33
N HIS A 692 25.60 -36.49 -22.72
CA HIS A 692 26.18 -35.25 -22.21
C HIS A 692 25.86 -35.01 -20.73
N ALA A 693 26.91 -34.64 -19.98
CA ALA A 693 26.77 -34.14 -18.62
C ALA A 693 25.98 -32.81 -18.63
N GLU A 694 25.08 -32.60 -17.67
CA GLU A 694 24.25 -31.39 -17.59
C GLU A 694 24.27 -30.68 -16.22
N GLN A 695 24.64 -31.40 -15.14
CA GLN A 695 24.57 -30.90 -13.76
C GLN A 695 25.89 -31.15 -13.01
N GLY A 696 25.83 -31.61 -11.76
CA GLY A 696 27.01 -31.81 -10.93
C GLY A 696 27.81 -33.05 -11.32
N PHE A 697 29.01 -33.19 -10.76
CA PHE A 697 29.83 -34.39 -10.98
C PHE A 697 29.18 -35.66 -10.42
N GLY A 698 28.47 -35.55 -9.29
CA GLY A 698 27.74 -36.67 -8.69
C GLY A 698 26.67 -37.23 -9.63
N ASP A 699 26.00 -36.34 -10.36
CA ASP A 699 24.99 -36.72 -11.37
C ASP A 699 25.62 -37.50 -12.52
N THR A 700 26.74 -37.02 -13.04
CA THR A 700 27.49 -37.74 -14.08
C THR A 700 27.92 -39.12 -13.56
N PHE A 701 28.49 -39.18 -12.36
CA PHE A 701 28.90 -40.45 -11.75
C PHE A 701 27.73 -41.40 -11.54
N GLN A 702 26.55 -40.92 -11.17
CA GLN A 702 25.40 -41.78 -10.96
C GLN A 702 24.85 -42.30 -12.30
N PHE A 703 24.62 -41.43 -13.28
CA PHE A 703 23.87 -41.80 -14.47
C PHE A 703 24.71 -42.38 -15.62
N ILE A 704 26.04 -42.22 -15.60
CA ILE A 704 26.92 -42.83 -16.62
C ILE A 704 26.80 -44.36 -16.66
N ARG A 705 26.32 -44.98 -15.58
CA ARG A 705 26.09 -46.43 -15.49
C ARG A 705 25.13 -46.98 -16.55
N TYR A 706 24.25 -46.15 -17.10
CA TYR A 706 23.34 -46.53 -18.18
C TYR A 706 24.07 -46.79 -19.50
N ALA A 707 25.31 -46.30 -19.68
CA ALA A 707 26.11 -46.60 -20.87
C ALA A 707 26.32 -48.12 -21.05
N ARG A 708 26.47 -48.86 -19.95
CA ARG A 708 26.51 -50.33 -19.98
C ARG A 708 25.26 -50.92 -20.64
N LEU A 709 24.07 -50.51 -20.16
CA LEU A 709 22.80 -51.02 -20.69
C LEU A 709 22.61 -50.70 -22.17
N VAL A 710 23.17 -49.59 -22.64
CA VAL A 710 23.14 -49.20 -24.06
C VAL A 710 24.02 -50.15 -24.87
N LYS A 711 25.27 -50.38 -24.44
CA LYS A 711 26.22 -51.30 -25.10
C LYS A 711 25.78 -52.77 -25.05
N GLU A 712 25.05 -53.16 -24.02
CA GLU A 712 24.49 -54.52 -23.91
C GLU A 712 23.29 -54.74 -24.85
N ARG A 713 22.54 -53.69 -25.15
CA ARG A 713 21.35 -53.77 -26.02
C ARG A 713 21.65 -53.52 -27.49
N TYR A 714 22.66 -52.73 -27.80
CA TYR A 714 22.94 -52.26 -29.15
C TYR A 714 24.42 -52.30 -29.48
N ASP A 715 24.71 -52.71 -30.72
CA ASP A 715 26.01 -52.49 -31.34
C ASP A 715 26.10 -51.03 -31.82
N CYS A 716 26.65 -50.14 -30.99
CA CYS A 716 26.75 -48.71 -31.24
C CYS A 716 28.04 -48.11 -30.65
N THR A 717 28.40 -46.91 -31.12
CA THR A 717 29.47 -46.11 -30.49
C THR A 717 28.85 -45.18 -29.45
N VAL A 718 29.32 -45.26 -28.21
CA VAL A 718 28.92 -44.39 -27.10
C VAL A 718 30.01 -43.35 -26.86
N ILE A 719 29.62 -42.09 -26.99
CA ILE A 719 30.48 -40.93 -26.79
C ILE A 719 30.02 -40.20 -25.53
N LEU A 720 30.93 -39.86 -24.62
CA LEU A 720 30.61 -39.00 -23.49
C LEU A 720 31.18 -37.59 -23.69
N TRP A 721 30.29 -36.61 -23.70
CA TRP A 721 30.63 -35.20 -23.66
C TRP A 721 30.54 -34.70 -22.20
N CYS A 722 31.67 -34.29 -21.60
CA CYS A 722 31.75 -33.96 -20.17
C CYS A 722 32.83 -32.92 -19.83
N PRO A 723 32.81 -32.33 -18.62
CA PRO A 723 33.82 -31.37 -18.20
C PRO A 723 35.23 -31.99 -18.19
N LYS A 724 36.26 -31.21 -18.55
CA LYS A 724 37.66 -31.65 -18.63
C LYS A 724 38.13 -32.40 -17.38
N GLN A 725 37.63 -32.01 -16.21
CA GLN A 725 37.93 -32.61 -14.91
C GLN A 725 37.58 -34.10 -14.86
N LEU A 726 36.51 -34.52 -15.54
CA LEU A 726 36.05 -35.92 -15.46
C LEU A 726 36.75 -36.85 -16.45
N VAL A 727 37.37 -36.29 -17.50
CA VAL A 727 37.99 -37.03 -18.61
C VAL A 727 38.92 -38.17 -18.17
N PRO A 728 39.84 -37.98 -17.20
CA PRO A 728 40.73 -39.07 -16.78
C PRO A 728 39.98 -40.27 -16.23
N LEU A 729 38.92 -40.03 -15.45
CA LEU A 729 38.14 -41.08 -14.80
C LEU A 729 37.21 -41.80 -15.79
N VAL A 730 36.52 -41.04 -16.64
CA VAL A 730 35.52 -41.61 -17.56
C VAL A 730 36.15 -42.42 -18.71
N ARG A 731 37.42 -42.17 -19.04
CA ARG A 731 38.19 -42.96 -20.02
C ARG A 731 38.46 -44.39 -19.57
N GLU A 732 38.43 -44.65 -18.27
CA GLU A 732 38.64 -46.00 -17.72
C GLU A 732 37.33 -46.82 -17.73
N ILE A 733 36.20 -46.25 -18.18
CA ILE A 733 34.90 -46.94 -18.22
C ILE A 733 34.80 -47.75 -19.53
N PRO A 734 34.69 -49.09 -19.48
CA PRO A 734 34.72 -49.93 -20.68
C PRO A 734 33.58 -49.70 -21.68
N TYR A 735 32.50 -49.07 -21.23
CA TYR A 735 31.28 -48.84 -22.01
C TYR A 735 31.23 -47.46 -22.67
N ILE A 736 32.32 -46.69 -22.58
CA ILE A 736 32.49 -45.38 -23.22
C ILE A 736 33.58 -45.52 -24.28
N ASP A 737 33.22 -45.44 -25.56
CA ASP A 737 34.15 -45.63 -26.66
C ASP A 737 34.99 -44.36 -26.93
N GLU A 738 34.37 -43.19 -26.76
CA GLU A 738 35.02 -41.88 -26.99
C GLU A 738 34.62 -40.86 -25.91
N VAL A 739 35.52 -39.92 -25.62
CA VAL A 739 35.28 -38.84 -24.65
C VAL A 739 35.61 -37.50 -25.28
N THR A 740 34.68 -36.56 -25.23
CA THR A 740 34.82 -35.18 -25.71
C THR A 740 34.68 -34.19 -24.56
N ILE A 741 35.41 -33.08 -24.63
CA ILE A 741 35.44 -32.06 -23.59
C ILE A 741 34.41 -30.97 -23.86
N GLU A 742 33.74 -30.48 -22.81
CA GLU A 742 32.87 -29.31 -22.97
C GLU A 742 33.62 -28.10 -23.53
N GLY A 743 33.05 -27.47 -24.57
CA GLY A 743 33.63 -26.32 -25.25
C GLY A 743 34.49 -26.68 -26.47
N GLU A 744 34.85 -27.95 -26.65
CA GLU A 744 35.49 -28.44 -27.87
C GLU A 744 34.44 -28.76 -28.95
N PRO A 745 34.84 -28.81 -30.25
CA PRO A 745 33.96 -29.21 -31.33
C PRO A 745 33.29 -30.56 -31.06
N ILE A 746 31.98 -30.62 -31.28
CA ILE A 746 31.20 -31.86 -31.14
C ILE A 746 31.65 -32.82 -32.25
N PRO A 747 31.95 -34.10 -31.94
CA PRO A 747 32.28 -35.10 -32.95
C PRO A 747 31.09 -35.40 -33.86
N GLU A 748 31.30 -36.22 -34.89
CA GLU A 748 30.18 -36.71 -35.69
C GLU A 748 29.29 -37.63 -34.84
N ILE A 749 28.01 -37.26 -34.70
CA ILE A 749 27.01 -38.00 -33.92
C ILE A 749 25.71 -38.13 -34.71
N ASP A 750 24.95 -39.19 -34.44
CA ASP A 750 23.62 -39.42 -35.01
C ASP A 750 22.51 -38.92 -34.09
N VAL A 751 22.64 -39.21 -32.80
CA VAL A 751 21.68 -38.85 -31.75
C VAL A 751 22.42 -38.44 -30.47
N HIS A 752 21.75 -37.70 -29.59
CA HIS A 752 22.30 -37.35 -28.29
C HIS A 752 21.27 -37.54 -27.17
N LEU A 753 21.72 -37.66 -25.92
CA LEU A 753 20.82 -37.65 -24.78
C LEU A 753 21.50 -37.08 -23.53
N PRO A 754 20.82 -36.26 -22.71
CA PRO A 754 21.33 -35.91 -21.40
C PRO A 754 21.35 -37.14 -20.50
N LEU A 755 22.40 -37.27 -19.66
CA LEU A 755 22.52 -38.43 -18.76
C LEU A 755 21.28 -38.63 -17.87
N LEU A 756 20.65 -37.55 -17.40
CA LEU A 756 19.50 -37.62 -16.49
C LEU A 756 18.18 -37.98 -17.19
N SER A 757 18.18 -38.05 -18.51
CA SER A 757 17.02 -38.52 -19.29
C SER A 757 17.08 -40.03 -19.59
N LEU A 758 18.22 -40.69 -19.31
CA LEU A 758 18.37 -42.14 -19.49
C LEU A 758 17.37 -42.96 -18.66
N PRO A 759 17.11 -42.65 -17.37
CA PRO A 759 16.12 -43.39 -16.59
C PRO A 759 14.73 -43.40 -17.22
N MET A 760 14.32 -42.28 -17.85
CA MET A 760 13.05 -42.16 -18.56
C MET A 760 13.01 -43.11 -19.77
N VAL A 761 14.04 -43.07 -20.63
CA VAL A 761 14.13 -43.91 -21.84
C VAL A 761 14.14 -45.40 -21.49
N PHE A 762 14.78 -45.77 -20.38
CA PHE A 762 14.84 -47.14 -19.91
C PHE A 762 13.63 -47.56 -19.05
N GLY A 763 12.67 -46.66 -18.78
CA GLY A 763 11.52 -46.95 -17.91
C GLY A 763 11.94 -47.40 -16.51
N THR A 764 12.97 -46.76 -15.95
CA THR A 764 13.55 -47.16 -14.66
C THR A 764 12.54 -46.97 -13.53
N THR A 765 12.34 -48.03 -12.74
CA THR A 765 11.59 -48.07 -11.48
C THR A 765 12.57 -48.23 -10.32
N VAL A 766 12.11 -48.15 -9.07
CA VAL A 766 12.99 -48.36 -7.91
C VAL A 766 13.60 -49.76 -7.92
N GLU A 767 12.87 -50.75 -8.43
CA GLU A 767 13.23 -52.15 -8.51
C GLU A 767 14.18 -52.44 -9.69
N THR A 768 14.13 -51.61 -10.74
CA THR A 768 14.93 -51.80 -11.96
C THR A 768 16.11 -50.83 -12.09
N VAL A 769 16.44 -50.10 -11.02
CA VAL A 769 17.67 -49.30 -10.97
C VAL A 769 18.86 -50.22 -11.28
N PRO A 770 19.74 -49.86 -12.24
CA PRO A 770 20.91 -50.69 -12.58
C PRO A 770 21.99 -50.59 -11.50
N GLY A 771 21.75 -51.19 -10.33
CA GLY A 771 22.54 -51.06 -9.10
C GLY A 771 23.92 -51.71 -9.11
N GLU A 772 24.27 -52.46 -10.15
CA GLU A 772 25.55 -53.17 -10.26
C GLU A 772 26.76 -52.23 -10.15
N VAL A 773 27.77 -52.67 -9.40
CA VAL A 773 29.04 -51.96 -9.11
C VAL A 773 30.20 -52.97 -9.10
N PRO A 774 31.44 -52.57 -9.41
CA PRO A 774 31.84 -51.23 -9.85
C PRO A 774 31.49 -50.98 -11.32
N TYR A 775 31.18 -49.72 -11.63
CA TYR A 775 31.09 -49.21 -13.00
C TYR A 775 31.94 -47.95 -13.22
N LEU A 776 32.64 -47.51 -12.17
CA LEU A 776 33.73 -46.54 -12.20
C LEU A 776 35.02 -47.28 -11.82
N TYR A 777 36.14 -46.85 -12.38
CA TYR A 777 37.42 -47.53 -12.20
C TYR A 777 38.55 -46.52 -11.94
N ALA A 778 39.44 -46.87 -11.01
CA ALA A 778 40.68 -46.16 -10.78
C ALA A 778 41.84 -46.91 -11.43
N LYS A 779 42.88 -46.19 -11.82
CA LYS A 779 44.08 -46.79 -12.45
C LYS A 779 44.81 -47.73 -11.48
N PRO A 780 45.11 -48.98 -11.87
CA PRO A 780 45.78 -49.96 -10.99
C PRO A 780 47.09 -49.46 -10.40
N GLU A 781 47.90 -48.74 -11.18
CA GLU A 781 49.18 -48.17 -10.74
C GLU A 781 49.02 -47.12 -9.64
N LEU A 782 47.93 -46.33 -9.67
CA LEU A 782 47.64 -45.35 -8.63
C LEU A 782 47.07 -46.02 -7.39
N ILE A 783 46.26 -47.07 -7.54
CA ILE A 783 45.77 -47.86 -6.39
C ILE A 783 46.97 -48.41 -5.61
N GLU A 784 47.95 -49.00 -6.28
CA GLU A 784 49.14 -49.56 -5.63
C GLU A 784 50.06 -48.47 -5.04
N ARG A 785 50.18 -47.31 -5.70
CA ARG A 785 50.88 -46.15 -5.14
C ARG A 785 50.24 -45.71 -3.82
N TRP A 786 48.93 -45.46 -3.81
CA TRP A 786 48.22 -45.00 -2.61
C TRP A 786 48.14 -46.06 -1.52
N ARG A 787 48.14 -47.35 -1.88
CA ARG A 787 48.29 -48.45 -0.92
C ARG A 787 49.59 -48.31 -0.13
N LYS A 788 50.71 -48.05 -0.81
CA LYS A 788 52.02 -47.84 -0.18
C LYS A 788 52.02 -46.57 0.67
N GLU A 789 51.49 -45.47 0.15
CA GLU A 789 51.42 -44.18 0.87
C GLU A 789 50.55 -44.28 2.15
N LEU A 790 49.51 -45.11 2.17
CA LEU A 790 48.62 -45.30 3.32
C LEU A 790 48.98 -46.51 4.20
N SER A 791 50.04 -47.26 3.87
CA SER A 791 50.41 -48.51 4.54
C SER A 791 50.80 -48.34 6.01
N TYR A 792 51.26 -47.14 6.40
CA TYR A 792 51.61 -46.82 7.79
C TYR A 792 50.40 -46.78 8.73
N ILE A 793 49.18 -46.69 8.16
CA ILE A 793 47.93 -46.70 8.92
C ILE A 793 47.51 -48.17 9.13
N GLY A 794 47.95 -48.75 10.25
CA GLY A 794 47.55 -50.10 10.70
C GLY A 794 46.17 -50.19 11.35
N ALA A 795 45.30 -49.21 11.10
CA ALA A 795 43.97 -49.04 11.67
C ALA A 795 42.89 -49.13 10.58
N LEU A 796 41.62 -49.22 10.98
CA LEU A 796 40.47 -49.09 10.09
C LEU A 796 40.46 -47.68 9.49
N LYS A 797 40.64 -47.58 8.17
CA LYS A 797 40.75 -46.32 7.42
C LYS A 797 39.35 -45.85 7.04
N ILE A 798 38.91 -44.74 7.64
CA ILE A 798 37.62 -44.13 7.33
C ILE A 798 37.83 -42.81 6.61
N GLY A 799 37.45 -42.76 5.34
CA GLY A 799 37.47 -41.54 4.56
C GLY A 799 36.29 -40.64 4.88
N ILE A 800 36.53 -39.35 5.16
CA ILE A 800 35.46 -38.41 5.51
C ILE A 800 35.37 -37.20 4.56
N ALA A 801 34.15 -36.80 4.23
CA ALA A 801 33.84 -35.54 3.56
C ALA A 801 32.57 -34.93 4.16
N TRP A 802 32.61 -33.64 4.47
CA TRP A 802 31.62 -33.02 5.35
C TRP A 802 30.93 -31.81 4.72
N LYS A 803 31.44 -31.27 3.62
CA LYS A 803 30.89 -30.05 3.01
C LYS A 803 30.70 -30.20 1.51
N GLY A 804 29.52 -29.80 1.04
CA GLY A 804 29.24 -29.70 -0.38
C GLY A 804 29.61 -28.34 -0.97
N ASN A 805 28.98 -28.00 -2.10
CA ASN A 805 29.16 -26.71 -2.74
C ASN A 805 28.18 -25.67 -2.16
N PRO A 806 28.64 -24.60 -1.48
CA PRO A 806 27.76 -23.61 -0.85
C PRO A 806 26.98 -22.76 -1.87
N ARG A 807 27.33 -22.80 -3.16
CA ARG A 807 26.53 -22.15 -4.22
C ARG A 807 25.23 -22.90 -4.53
N TYR A 808 25.14 -24.17 -4.12
CA TYR A 808 23.90 -24.93 -4.21
C TYR A 808 22.97 -24.54 -3.06
N ARG A 809 21.72 -24.17 -3.35
CA ARG A 809 20.78 -23.62 -2.35
C ARG A 809 20.51 -24.57 -1.18
N GLY A 810 20.50 -25.88 -1.42
CA GLY A 810 20.29 -26.89 -0.37
C GLY A 810 21.54 -27.24 0.46
N ASP A 811 22.69 -26.64 0.17
CA ASP A 811 23.97 -27.07 0.78
C ASP A 811 23.99 -26.90 2.30
N ARG A 812 23.38 -25.83 2.79
CA ARG A 812 23.24 -25.52 4.21
C ARG A 812 22.55 -26.63 5.03
N HIS A 813 21.69 -27.44 4.40
CA HIS A 813 20.96 -28.50 5.10
C HIS A 813 21.73 -29.82 5.11
N ARG A 814 22.67 -30.03 4.18
CA ARG A 814 23.42 -31.28 4.02
C ARG A 814 24.88 -31.20 4.49
N SER A 815 25.45 -30.00 4.57
CA SER A 815 26.82 -29.81 5.05
C SER A 815 26.88 -30.01 6.56
N ILE A 816 27.89 -30.74 7.01
CA ILE A 816 28.07 -31.22 8.37
C ILE A 816 29.25 -30.45 8.98
N PRO A 817 29.11 -29.88 10.18
CA PRO A 817 30.24 -29.31 10.91
C PRO A 817 31.29 -30.39 11.19
N LEU A 818 32.56 -30.15 10.85
CA LEU A 818 33.62 -31.16 10.94
C LEU A 818 33.81 -31.71 12.36
N GLU A 819 33.56 -30.90 13.39
CA GLU A 819 33.66 -31.32 14.78
C GLU A 819 32.68 -32.45 15.15
N ARG A 820 31.61 -32.67 14.37
CA ARG A 820 30.64 -33.74 14.61
C ARG A 820 31.20 -35.14 14.34
N PHE A 821 32.34 -35.24 13.66
CA PHE A 821 33.01 -36.51 13.42
C PHE A 821 33.83 -37.01 14.63
N ALA A 822 33.98 -36.22 15.71
CA ALA A 822 34.79 -36.59 16.87
C ALA A 822 34.42 -37.95 17.50
N PRO A 823 33.14 -38.33 17.69
CA PRO A 823 32.77 -39.62 18.28
C PRO A 823 33.25 -40.83 17.48
N LEU A 824 33.51 -40.67 16.18
CA LEU A 824 34.07 -41.70 15.31
C LEU A 824 35.58 -41.83 15.47
N ALA A 825 36.27 -40.69 15.66
CA ALA A 825 37.72 -40.66 15.85
C ALA A 825 38.15 -41.23 17.22
N ASP A 826 37.27 -41.15 18.22
CA ASP A 826 37.51 -41.66 19.57
C ASP A 826 37.45 -43.20 19.67
N ILE A 827 37.01 -43.89 18.61
CA ILE A 827 36.90 -45.35 18.60
C ILE A 827 38.30 -45.96 18.46
N PRO A 828 38.76 -46.81 19.41
CA PRO A 828 40.06 -47.46 19.30
C PRO A 828 40.20 -48.24 17.99
N GLY A 829 41.33 -48.07 17.31
CA GLY A 829 41.58 -48.76 16.03
C GLY A 829 40.94 -48.11 14.80
N VAL A 830 40.31 -46.94 14.94
CA VAL A 830 39.82 -46.13 13.82
C VAL A 830 40.79 -44.99 13.48
N ARG A 831 40.98 -44.72 12.19
CA ARG A 831 41.67 -43.53 11.69
C ARG A 831 40.83 -42.81 10.65
N LEU A 832 40.51 -41.55 10.93
CA LEU A 832 39.82 -40.68 9.97
C LEU A 832 40.81 -40.08 8.95
N ILE A 833 40.46 -40.10 7.67
CA ILE A 833 41.24 -39.59 6.54
C ILE A 833 40.42 -38.51 5.82
N GLY A 834 40.97 -37.30 5.69
CA GLY A 834 40.28 -36.16 5.08
C GLY A 834 40.19 -36.26 3.56
N LEU A 835 39.02 -36.62 3.04
CA LEU A 835 38.74 -36.66 1.59
C LEU A 835 38.21 -35.33 1.03
N GLN A 836 37.78 -34.41 1.89
CA GLN A 836 37.34 -33.06 1.52
C GLN A 836 38.41 -32.30 0.73
N LYS A 837 38.03 -31.65 -0.38
CA LYS A 837 38.92 -30.82 -1.20
C LYS A 837 38.30 -29.44 -1.41
N GLY A 838 39.11 -28.40 -1.25
CA GLY A 838 38.67 -27.01 -1.47
C GLY A 838 37.80 -26.50 -0.32
N LEU A 839 36.55 -26.15 -0.60
CA LEU A 839 35.67 -25.56 0.39
C LEU A 839 35.39 -26.54 1.55
N GLY A 840 35.50 -26.06 2.78
CA GLY A 840 35.31 -26.85 4.00
C GLY A 840 36.62 -27.23 4.70
N THR A 841 37.76 -27.24 3.98
CA THR A 841 39.06 -27.59 4.57
C THR A 841 39.54 -26.55 5.58
N GLU A 842 39.02 -25.32 5.53
CA GLU A 842 39.27 -24.28 6.53
C GLU A 842 38.89 -24.71 7.96
N GLN A 843 37.97 -25.67 8.11
CA GLN A 843 37.54 -26.19 9.41
C GLN A 843 38.60 -27.09 10.08
N ILE A 844 39.54 -27.65 9.31
CA ILE A 844 40.60 -28.52 9.87
C ILE A 844 41.45 -27.74 10.88
N ALA A 845 41.83 -26.50 10.53
CA ALA A 845 42.59 -25.62 11.40
C ALA A 845 41.80 -25.19 12.66
N GLN A 846 40.46 -25.34 12.66
CA GLN A 846 39.57 -24.95 13.76
C GLN A 846 39.28 -26.10 14.72
N LEU A 847 39.77 -27.31 14.44
CA LEU A 847 39.53 -28.48 15.27
C LEU A 847 40.11 -28.34 16.69
N ASN A 848 41.12 -27.50 16.93
CA ASN A 848 41.70 -27.20 18.24
C ASN A 848 41.94 -28.47 19.09
N ASP A 849 42.65 -29.46 18.54
CA ASP A 849 42.97 -30.75 19.18
C ASP A 849 41.77 -31.65 19.54
N ARG A 850 40.54 -31.36 19.07
CA ARG A 850 39.36 -32.21 19.32
C ARG A 850 39.53 -33.65 18.86
N PHE A 851 40.14 -33.87 17.70
CA PHE A 851 40.58 -35.20 17.24
C PHE A 851 41.61 -35.08 16.11
N SER A 852 42.36 -36.15 15.86
CA SER A 852 43.37 -36.21 14.80
C SER A 852 42.77 -36.67 13.47
N LEU A 853 42.95 -35.86 12.43
CA LEU A 853 42.58 -36.18 11.05
C LEU A 853 43.83 -36.40 10.20
N THR A 854 43.90 -37.51 9.46
CA THR A 854 44.96 -37.70 8.47
C THR A 854 44.66 -36.88 7.23
N GLU A 855 45.48 -35.85 6.99
CA GLU A 855 45.41 -35.04 5.78
C GLU A 855 46.15 -35.72 4.63
N LEU A 856 45.56 -35.63 3.43
CA LEU A 856 46.17 -36.13 2.21
C LEU A 856 46.86 -34.97 1.47
N PRO A 857 47.92 -35.24 0.69
CA PRO A 857 48.64 -34.22 -0.08
C PRO A 857 47.69 -33.33 -0.90
N ALA A 858 47.89 -32.01 -0.82
CA ALA A 858 47.12 -31.04 -1.59
C ALA A 858 47.25 -31.25 -3.11
N SER A 859 48.39 -31.79 -3.55
CA SER A 859 48.70 -32.12 -4.94
C SER A 859 47.93 -33.34 -5.50
N ARG A 860 47.11 -34.01 -4.70
CA ARG A 860 46.26 -35.11 -5.18
C ARG A 860 45.36 -34.64 -6.33
N ASP A 861 45.30 -35.44 -7.39
CA ASP A 861 44.64 -35.19 -8.66
C ASP A 861 45.27 -34.09 -9.55
N GLU A 862 46.43 -33.52 -9.21
CA GLU A 862 47.12 -32.55 -10.09
C GLU A 862 47.75 -33.25 -11.31
N ALA A 863 48.47 -34.36 -11.09
CA ALA A 863 49.22 -35.06 -12.14
C ALA A 863 48.36 -36.09 -12.91
N ALA A 864 47.48 -36.81 -12.21
CA ALA A 864 46.61 -37.84 -12.81
C ALA A 864 45.31 -37.26 -13.41
N GLY A 865 45.05 -35.97 -13.17
CA GLY A 865 43.80 -35.29 -13.48
C GLY A 865 42.70 -35.52 -12.43
N SER A 866 41.68 -34.64 -12.44
CA SER A 866 40.70 -34.54 -11.34
C SER A 866 40.01 -35.88 -11.03
N PHE A 867 39.81 -36.17 -9.74
CA PHE A 867 39.19 -37.38 -9.17
C PHE A 867 39.92 -38.71 -9.37
N MET A 868 40.98 -38.80 -10.18
CA MET A 868 41.65 -40.09 -10.42
C MET A 868 42.47 -40.57 -9.21
N ASP A 869 43.24 -39.70 -8.55
CA ASP A 869 43.90 -40.03 -7.29
C ASP A 869 42.85 -40.27 -6.21
N THR A 870 41.80 -39.45 -6.16
CA THR A 870 40.68 -39.63 -5.22
C THR A 870 40.05 -41.02 -5.36
N ALA A 871 39.79 -41.49 -6.59
CA ALA A 871 39.25 -42.82 -6.84
C ALA A 871 40.22 -43.94 -6.40
N ALA A 872 41.53 -43.76 -6.63
CA ALA A 872 42.56 -44.72 -6.20
C ALA A 872 42.70 -44.77 -4.66
N ILE A 873 42.62 -43.62 -3.99
CA ILE A 873 42.58 -43.52 -2.53
C ILE A 873 41.36 -44.26 -1.98
N LEU A 874 40.18 -44.05 -2.57
CA LEU A 874 38.94 -44.72 -2.15
C LEU A 874 39.04 -46.25 -2.20
N LYS A 875 39.79 -46.82 -3.17
CA LYS A 875 40.05 -48.27 -3.23
C LYS A 875 40.98 -48.81 -2.13
N ASN A 876 41.62 -47.92 -1.37
CA ASN A 876 42.46 -48.24 -0.21
C ASN A 876 41.85 -47.77 1.12
N ILE A 877 40.56 -47.41 1.12
CA ILE A 877 39.77 -47.00 2.29
C ILE A 877 38.76 -48.10 2.60
N ASP A 878 38.55 -48.38 3.89
CA ASP A 878 37.67 -49.46 4.35
C ASP A 878 36.19 -49.02 4.38
N LEU A 879 35.95 -47.75 4.73
CA LEU A 879 34.61 -47.14 4.79
C LEU A 879 34.70 -45.64 4.45
N VAL A 880 33.72 -45.12 3.71
CA VAL A 880 33.54 -43.69 3.49
C VAL A 880 32.36 -43.17 4.29
N ILE A 881 32.54 -42.10 5.05
CA ILE A 881 31.45 -41.38 5.72
C ILE A 881 31.35 -39.99 5.10
N SER A 882 30.25 -39.71 4.41
CA SER A 882 30.09 -38.46 3.67
C SER A 882 28.70 -37.87 3.81
N CYS A 883 28.58 -36.55 3.64
CA CYS A 883 27.32 -35.91 3.29
C CYS A 883 26.90 -36.23 1.83
N ASP A 884 25.71 -35.80 1.42
CA ASP A 884 25.25 -35.91 0.04
C ASP A 884 26.10 -35.05 -0.92
N SER A 885 27.09 -35.68 -1.56
CA SER A 885 28.09 -35.02 -2.40
C SER A 885 28.54 -35.92 -3.56
N SER A 886 29.29 -35.35 -4.52
CA SER A 886 29.86 -36.13 -5.61
C SER A 886 30.79 -37.25 -5.14
N LEU A 887 31.40 -37.13 -3.96
CA LEU A 887 32.26 -38.16 -3.40
C LEU A 887 31.46 -39.41 -3.02
N THR A 888 30.26 -39.25 -2.47
CA THR A 888 29.32 -40.35 -2.16
C THR A 888 29.02 -41.17 -3.41
N HIS A 889 28.72 -40.49 -4.52
CA HIS A 889 28.45 -41.15 -5.81
C HIS A 889 29.69 -41.83 -6.40
N LEU A 890 30.88 -41.20 -6.27
CA LEU A 890 32.14 -41.78 -6.73
C LEU A 890 32.46 -43.07 -5.95
N ALA A 891 32.43 -43.02 -4.62
CA ALA A 891 32.68 -44.17 -3.75
C ALA A 891 31.66 -45.30 -4.01
N GLY A 892 30.37 -44.95 -4.10
CA GLY A 892 29.32 -45.89 -4.46
C GLY A 892 29.55 -46.56 -5.82
N GLY A 893 29.92 -45.80 -6.85
CA GLY A 893 30.21 -46.33 -8.18
C GLY A 893 31.48 -47.19 -8.29
N LEU A 894 32.43 -47.01 -7.38
CA LEU A 894 33.64 -47.85 -7.21
C LEU A 894 33.37 -49.13 -6.39
N GLY A 895 32.16 -49.29 -5.85
CA GLY A 895 31.79 -50.39 -4.95
C GLY A 895 32.47 -50.32 -3.59
N VAL A 896 32.86 -49.13 -3.13
CA VAL A 896 33.42 -48.91 -1.79
C VAL A 896 32.26 -48.76 -0.79
N PRO A 897 32.33 -49.36 0.42
CA PRO A 897 31.31 -49.14 1.44
C PRO A 897 31.15 -47.66 1.80
N VAL A 898 29.90 -47.19 1.89
CA VAL A 898 29.60 -45.79 2.21
C VAL A 898 28.54 -45.70 3.30
N TRP A 899 28.76 -44.88 4.31
CA TRP A 899 27.72 -44.38 5.19
C TRP A 899 27.42 -42.92 4.85
N LEU A 900 26.20 -42.68 4.39
CA LEU A 900 25.69 -41.36 4.04
C LEU A 900 25.05 -40.73 5.29
N ALA A 901 25.64 -39.65 5.79
CA ALA A 901 25.00 -38.77 6.74
C ALA A 901 24.01 -37.86 5.99
N GLN A 902 22.72 -38.05 6.23
CA GLN A 902 21.65 -37.46 5.42
C GLN A 902 20.80 -36.46 6.21
N SER A 903 20.54 -35.31 5.60
CA SER A 903 19.63 -34.30 6.14
C SER A 903 18.18 -34.81 6.21
N LEU A 904 17.37 -34.23 7.10
CA LEU A 904 15.93 -34.48 7.11
C LEU A 904 15.28 -34.05 5.78
N ALA A 905 15.75 -32.92 5.23
CA ALA A 905 15.46 -32.49 3.88
C ALA A 905 16.25 -33.37 2.90
N SER A 906 15.67 -34.51 2.52
CA SER A 906 16.37 -35.50 1.72
C SER A 906 16.33 -35.16 0.23
N ASP A 907 17.43 -35.42 -0.47
CA ASP A 907 17.41 -35.49 -1.93
C ASP A 907 16.65 -36.74 -2.40
N TRP A 908 16.03 -36.64 -3.57
CA TRP A 908 15.17 -37.68 -4.13
C TRP A 908 15.91 -39.00 -4.40
N ARG A 909 17.23 -38.97 -4.61
CA ARG A 909 18.06 -40.16 -4.88
C ARG A 909 18.05 -41.15 -3.72
N TRP A 910 17.84 -40.65 -2.51
CA TRP A 910 17.95 -41.42 -1.26
C TRP A 910 16.61 -41.89 -0.72
N LEU A 911 15.50 -41.47 -1.34
CA LEU A 911 14.12 -41.75 -0.91
C LEU A 911 13.88 -41.37 0.57
N LEU A 912 12.69 -41.70 1.10
CA LEU A 912 12.27 -41.23 2.44
C LEU A 912 12.36 -42.26 3.56
N ASN A 913 11.96 -43.50 3.30
CA ASN A 913 11.65 -44.49 4.34
C ASN A 913 12.56 -45.72 4.23
N ARG A 914 13.85 -45.46 4.08
CA ARG A 914 14.87 -46.51 3.94
C ARG A 914 16.25 -46.03 4.39
N ASP A 915 17.03 -47.00 4.82
CA ASP A 915 18.40 -46.83 5.31
C ASP A 915 19.44 -47.47 4.37
N ASP A 916 19.01 -47.95 3.22
CA ASP A 916 19.83 -48.48 2.12
C ASP A 916 19.59 -47.66 0.83
N SER A 917 20.37 -47.92 -0.21
CA SER A 917 20.24 -47.22 -1.50
C SER A 917 19.89 -48.18 -2.64
N PRO A 918 18.85 -47.88 -3.45
CA PRO A 918 18.60 -48.64 -4.68
C PRO A 918 19.72 -48.41 -5.72
N TRP A 919 20.50 -47.34 -5.58
CA TRP A 919 21.57 -46.99 -6.51
C TRP A 919 22.90 -47.66 -6.14
N TYR A 920 23.19 -47.79 -4.85
CA TYR A 920 24.49 -48.25 -4.34
C TYR A 920 24.29 -49.36 -3.30
N PRO A 921 24.49 -50.64 -3.67
CA PRO A 921 24.22 -51.78 -2.78
C PRO A 921 25.02 -51.77 -1.47
N ALA A 922 26.22 -51.20 -1.48
CA ALA A 922 27.10 -51.11 -0.31
C ALA A 922 26.91 -49.81 0.51
N LEU A 923 25.90 -48.99 0.18
CA LEU A 923 25.63 -47.74 0.88
C LEU A 923 24.55 -47.90 1.94
N ARG A 924 24.84 -47.39 3.15
CA ARG A 924 23.89 -47.24 4.26
C ARG A 924 23.63 -45.76 4.53
N ILE A 925 22.40 -45.41 4.88
CA ILE A 925 21.94 -44.04 5.11
C ILE A 925 21.65 -43.84 6.60
N PHE A 926 22.16 -42.76 7.17
CA PHE A 926 21.85 -42.31 8.52
C PHE A 926 21.22 -40.92 8.44
N ARG A 927 19.89 -40.88 8.55
CA ARG A 927 19.11 -39.66 8.35
C ARG A 927 18.81 -38.95 9.66
N GLN A 928 18.86 -37.63 9.65
CA GLN A 928 18.39 -36.80 10.76
C GLN A 928 16.93 -37.10 11.08
N LYS A 929 16.62 -37.14 12.38
CA LYS A 929 15.24 -37.16 12.90
C LYS A 929 14.68 -35.73 13.02
N THR A 930 15.55 -34.82 13.44
CA THR A 930 15.28 -33.38 13.59
C THR A 930 16.24 -32.63 12.68
N LEU A 931 15.75 -31.68 11.89
CA LEU A 931 16.59 -30.91 10.97
C LEU A 931 17.70 -30.18 11.75
N GLY A 932 18.94 -30.34 11.32
CA GLY A 932 20.10 -29.71 11.95
C GLY A 932 20.72 -30.47 13.13
N ASP A 933 20.05 -31.49 13.66
CA ASP A 933 20.60 -32.37 14.71
C ASP A 933 21.56 -33.40 14.10
N TRP A 934 22.78 -32.96 13.82
CA TRP A 934 23.86 -33.84 13.39
C TRP A 934 24.47 -34.65 14.54
N GLU A 935 24.26 -34.25 15.80
CA GLU A 935 24.83 -34.95 16.95
C GLU A 935 24.26 -36.36 17.07
N GLU A 936 22.93 -36.48 17.03
CA GLU A 936 22.24 -37.77 17.08
C GLU A 936 22.66 -38.71 15.95
N VAL A 937 22.89 -38.18 14.75
CA VAL A 937 23.31 -38.95 13.58
C VAL A 937 24.68 -39.57 13.81
N PHE A 938 25.65 -38.77 14.29
CA PHE A 938 27.02 -39.21 14.47
C PHE A 938 27.19 -40.10 15.72
N GLU A 939 26.38 -39.92 16.76
CA GLU A 939 26.31 -40.86 17.88
C GLU A 939 25.82 -42.24 17.44
N ARG A 940 24.78 -42.31 16.59
CA ARG A 940 24.30 -43.57 16.02
C ARG A 940 25.35 -44.24 15.13
N MET A 941 25.99 -43.47 14.24
CA MET A 941 27.09 -43.99 13.44
C MET A 941 28.21 -44.53 14.31
N ALA A 942 28.61 -43.82 15.37
CA ALA A 942 29.66 -44.29 16.28
C ALA A 942 29.26 -45.57 17.02
N GLY A 943 27.99 -45.70 17.44
CA GLY A 943 27.46 -46.93 18.04
C GLY A 943 27.56 -48.13 17.11
N GLU A 944 27.15 -47.95 15.85
CA GLU A 944 27.25 -48.99 14.81
C GLU A 944 28.70 -49.35 14.48
N LEU A 945 29.59 -48.35 14.44
CA LEU A 945 30.99 -48.57 14.12
C LEU A 945 31.72 -49.33 15.24
N ARG A 946 31.41 -49.04 16.52
CA ARG A 946 31.92 -49.81 17.66
C ARG A 946 31.47 -51.26 17.67
N ALA A 947 30.38 -51.60 16.99
CA ALA A 947 29.95 -53.00 16.85
C ALA A 947 30.71 -53.75 15.74
N LEU A 948 31.40 -53.03 14.85
CA LEU A 948 32.17 -53.58 13.73
C LEU A 948 33.68 -53.72 14.02
N VAL A 949 34.20 -52.95 14.96
CA VAL A 949 35.61 -52.94 15.41
C VAL A 949 35.73 -53.68 16.73
#